data_AF-A0A416GA75-F1
#
_entry.id   AF-A0A416GA75-F1
#
_cell.length_a   1.000
_cell.length_b   1.000
_cell.length_c   1.000
_cell.angle_alpha   90.00
_cell.angle_beta   90.00
_cell.angle_gamma   90.00
#
_symmetry.space_group_name_H-M   'P 1'
#
loop_
_entity.id
_entity.type
_entity.pdbx_description
1 polymer ?
#
loop_
_entity_poly.entity_id
_entity_poly.type
_entity_poly.pdbx_seq_one_letter_code
_entity_poly.pdbx_strand_id
1 'polypeptide(L)'
;MIMDGRKFLWLAVAVFSLGSTPFLTGCQKDYDGQLEILRNQINNGMINLDGLKEKVTLIEQQLTVLEQAIADGDTANKEEIEQLKTELEQLKSDLNARITELQGKIDANSDDIRDIQTQIEETNKQFDAKLLEMSEKINQLDAALNVLDGRVTKLEEQVASLQEKQQAVEQTIEGLKQEIATLGEDMEGQKTKLEQALTQLEALDEKLTTEITRVESLVNEVKTATEENAANLEELRSSTIESITSLKKDVDARLQDLTNQMAGLSESVAALGDKVSELNQKYDNLSEDLNKLEDKYNLQIQKIWEAINGMTPGDDEALEELKKLVNELQTNLNELRDSMNEELKKMLDTQELFGKDLQDVKATVEDHNRRISDLAQKMDALGIRVTKLEETVKNMQNAYQLTISEIEDRLKALEEQAGDFDPETLELMKKDLQALKEEVNKQAQSILALQNQQEVQARKLVELSDYVQESVLALQTNYNNLNRKVTEMDAFISLLDKNLKDTQGAVAGLTETVNQHASQINDLYRKIENLQQEQDKYVTREEVEKILDNYYDKSEMDSVLTEVYRKINACPTLDDVNRVVEEAAEKMQTQLDQMQQSIDQLNMQLADLNKQVEMLMNRIQSFELLADYSDGSVMVTDESAGKYVMTLKVEITPEEALNELKDLKGIVGVRCKSVIPVRGASELPAMQVENVTAANGVLEVKVSFALQQMPAEGNLMPYQVAVVLDDNNNHKLSEYRTLRMKTADVVDDGVTYTFMKGQETLFAKEDIAISLFQPAEIYQLPVLKTMDNQHGSELCQIDGQPALFDASVTASSTLAGSANVNLPVVYSLAAIYDPQNNTRGDLWNYIEVSTAGQISMKNNLTPGVTPVSLEGYKVVVGLQARKNGQDFGKRGYVCFYLQKK
;
A
#
# COMPACT_ATOMS: atom_id res chain seq x y z
N MET A 1 13.73 -105.53 -58.19
CA MET A 1 13.55 -106.98 -58.39
C MET A 1 12.63 -107.15 -59.59
N ILE A 2 13.19 -107.47 -60.77
CA ILE A 2 12.61 -107.85 -62.09
C ILE A 2 13.81 -107.77 -63.06
N MET A 3 14.60 -108.83 -63.20
CA MET A 3 14.56 -109.88 -64.26
C MET A 3 15.40 -109.56 -65.52
N ASP A 4 16.71 -109.77 -65.38
CA ASP A 4 17.63 -110.52 -66.26
C ASP A 4 17.34 -110.59 -67.78
N GLY A 5 17.42 -109.46 -68.49
CA GLY A 5 17.40 -109.41 -69.96
C GLY A 5 18.67 -109.96 -70.64
N ARG A 6 19.73 -110.27 -69.88
CA ARG A 6 20.99 -110.80 -70.43
C ARG A 6 20.95 -112.31 -70.72
N LYS A 7 20.01 -113.05 -70.12
CA LYS A 7 19.85 -114.50 -70.36
C LYS A 7 19.14 -114.84 -71.68
N PHE A 8 18.33 -113.93 -72.24
CA PHE A 8 17.65 -114.17 -73.52
C PHE A 8 18.58 -113.95 -74.73
N LEU A 9 19.50 -112.98 -74.66
CA LEU A 9 20.45 -112.72 -75.75
C LEU A 9 21.48 -113.87 -75.89
N TRP A 10 21.95 -114.43 -74.77
CA TRP A 10 22.85 -115.60 -74.79
C TRP A 10 22.16 -116.88 -75.28
N LEU A 11 20.85 -117.05 -75.04
CA LEU A 11 20.09 -118.19 -75.59
C LEU A 11 19.83 -118.04 -77.10
N ALA A 12 19.54 -116.83 -77.59
CA ALA A 12 19.30 -116.58 -79.00
C ALA A 12 20.56 -116.68 -79.86
N VAL A 13 21.71 -116.21 -79.34
CA VAL A 13 23.02 -116.36 -80.02
C VAL A 13 23.53 -117.80 -79.94
N ALA A 14 23.24 -118.54 -78.86
CA ALA A 14 23.59 -119.98 -78.77
C ALA A 14 22.79 -120.87 -79.73
N VAL A 15 21.54 -120.51 -80.05
CA VAL A 15 20.72 -121.25 -81.04
C VAL A 15 21.16 -120.97 -82.49
N PHE A 16 21.76 -119.81 -82.77
CA PHE A 16 22.29 -119.48 -84.11
C PHE A 16 23.77 -119.89 -84.32
N SER A 17 24.54 -120.18 -83.26
CA SER A 17 25.96 -120.57 -83.34
C SER A 17 26.22 -122.08 -83.18
N LEU A 18 25.19 -122.88 -82.88
CA LEU A 18 25.25 -124.35 -82.82
C LEU A 18 24.20 -124.94 -83.77
N GLY A 19 24.55 -125.02 -85.06
CA GLY A 19 23.63 -125.56 -86.06
C GLY A 19 24.16 -125.54 -87.49
N SER A 20 25.48 -125.56 -87.68
CA SER A 20 26.07 -125.98 -88.93
C SER A 20 25.64 -127.43 -89.22
N THR A 21 25.09 -127.65 -90.42
CA THR A 21 25.29 -128.87 -91.22
C THR A 21 24.74 -130.20 -90.67
N PRO A 22 23.42 -130.36 -90.45
CA PRO A 22 22.83 -131.68 -90.76
C PRO A 22 21.62 -131.65 -91.70
N PHE A 23 20.96 -130.49 -91.90
CA PHE A 23 19.75 -130.44 -92.72
C PHE A 23 20.06 -130.36 -94.23
N LEU A 24 21.20 -129.78 -94.60
CA LEU A 24 21.64 -129.71 -96.01
C LEU A 24 22.39 -130.98 -96.45
N THR A 25 23.10 -131.69 -95.55
CA THR A 25 23.85 -132.91 -95.91
C THR A 25 22.95 -134.13 -96.16
N GLY A 26 21.78 -134.20 -95.52
CA GLY A 26 20.78 -135.24 -95.79
C GLY A 26 20.21 -135.12 -97.20
N CYS A 27 19.87 -133.90 -97.61
CA CYS A 27 19.43 -133.61 -98.97
C CYS A 27 20.55 -133.80 -100.00
N GLN A 28 21.77 -133.34 -99.71
CA GLN A 28 22.90 -133.47 -100.65
C GLN A 28 23.28 -134.94 -100.90
N LYS A 29 23.26 -135.78 -99.86
CA LYS A 29 23.53 -137.23 -100.00
C LYS A 29 22.41 -137.97 -100.75
N ASP A 30 21.16 -137.53 -100.59
CA ASP A 30 20.01 -138.10 -101.31
C ASP A 30 20.00 -137.66 -102.79
N TYR A 31 20.34 -136.40 -103.08
CA TYR A 31 20.52 -135.89 -104.46
C TYR A 31 21.73 -136.53 -105.15
N ASP A 32 22.88 -136.66 -104.49
CA ASP A 32 24.05 -137.34 -105.03
C ASP A 32 23.75 -138.83 -105.29
N GLY A 33 23.02 -139.49 -104.38
CA GLY A 33 22.54 -140.86 -104.58
C GLY A 33 21.59 -140.98 -105.77
N GLN A 34 20.64 -140.05 -105.92
CA GLN A 34 19.72 -140.02 -107.07
C GLN A 34 20.45 -139.76 -108.40
N LEU A 35 21.45 -138.87 -108.42
CA LEU A 35 22.29 -138.60 -109.60
C LEU A 35 23.16 -139.81 -109.97
N GLU A 36 23.72 -140.51 -108.98
CA GLU A 36 24.49 -141.74 -109.19
C GLU A 36 23.60 -142.86 -109.78
N ILE A 37 22.36 -143.00 -109.28
CA ILE A 37 21.38 -143.96 -109.80
C ILE A 37 21.01 -143.63 -111.25
N LEU A 38 20.72 -142.37 -111.56
CA LEU A 38 20.39 -141.92 -112.92
C LEU A 38 21.57 -142.10 -113.88
N ARG A 39 22.79 -141.75 -113.46
CA ARG A 39 24.02 -141.97 -114.25
C ARG A 39 24.23 -143.44 -114.56
N ASN A 40 24.03 -144.33 -113.59
CA ASN A 40 24.12 -145.78 -113.79
C ASN A 40 23.03 -146.33 -114.72
N GLN A 41 21.80 -145.79 -114.66
CA GLN A 41 20.71 -146.17 -115.56
C GLN A 41 21.01 -145.79 -117.02
N ILE A 42 21.57 -144.59 -117.26
CA ILE A 42 21.97 -144.15 -118.61
C ILE A 42 23.10 -145.02 -119.16
N ASN A 43 24.13 -145.31 -118.36
CA ASN A 43 25.23 -146.19 -118.77
C ASN A 43 24.75 -147.61 -119.14
N ASN A 44 23.85 -148.21 -118.33
CA ASN A 44 23.25 -149.49 -118.66
C ASN A 44 22.40 -149.44 -119.94
N GLY A 45 21.69 -148.34 -120.17
CA GLY A 45 20.95 -148.08 -121.40
C GLY A 45 21.85 -148.05 -122.65
N MET A 46 22.99 -147.36 -122.57
CA MET A 46 24.00 -147.31 -123.64
C MET A 46 24.58 -148.70 -123.95
N ILE A 47 24.96 -149.47 -122.93
CA ILE A 47 25.50 -150.83 -123.12
C ILE A 47 24.46 -151.73 -123.82
N ASN A 48 23.19 -151.65 -123.41
CA ASN A 48 22.12 -152.40 -124.07
C ASN A 48 21.87 -151.96 -125.52
N LEU A 49 21.99 -150.66 -125.81
CA LEU A 49 21.84 -150.11 -127.16
C LEU A 49 22.95 -150.62 -128.10
N ASP A 50 24.19 -150.63 -127.63
CA ASP A 50 25.32 -151.14 -128.39
C ASP A 50 25.19 -152.65 -128.66
N GLY A 51 24.72 -153.43 -127.66
CA GLY A 51 24.41 -154.85 -127.85
C GLY A 51 23.27 -155.12 -128.85
N LEU A 52 22.29 -154.22 -128.96
CA LEU A 52 21.22 -154.31 -129.98
C LEU A 52 21.76 -153.99 -131.39
N LYS A 53 22.64 -152.98 -131.53
CA LYS A 53 23.31 -152.65 -132.79
C LYS A 53 24.14 -153.82 -133.30
N GLU A 54 24.89 -154.49 -132.43
CA GLU A 54 25.71 -155.65 -132.78
C GLU A 54 24.87 -156.84 -133.26
N LYS A 55 23.71 -157.08 -132.63
CA LYS A 55 22.73 -158.08 -133.11
C LYS A 55 22.18 -157.76 -134.49
N VAL A 56 21.89 -156.49 -134.78
CA VAL A 56 21.47 -156.04 -136.12
C VAL A 56 22.55 -156.36 -137.16
N THR A 57 23.83 -156.12 -136.86
CA THR A 57 24.94 -156.45 -137.76
C THR A 57 25.09 -157.95 -138.00
N LEU A 58 24.89 -158.78 -136.96
CA LEU A 58 24.88 -160.24 -137.09
C LEU A 58 23.71 -160.74 -137.98
N ILE A 59 22.53 -160.15 -137.83
CA ILE A 59 21.36 -160.43 -138.68
C ILE A 59 21.67 -160.06 -140.14
N GLU A 60 22.31 -158.92 -140.41
CA GLU A 60 22.74 -158.53 -141.75
C GLU A 60 23.71 -159.54 -142.39
N GLN A 61 24.69 -160.03 -141.63
CA GLN A 61 25.60 -161.07 -142.10
C GLN A 61 24.85 -162.38 -142.41
N GLN A 62 23.92 -162.78 -141.54
CA GLN A 62 23.08 -163.95 -141.74
C GLN A 62 22.20 -163.81 -142.99
N LEU A 63 21.58 -162.64 -143.20
CA LEU A 63 20.80 -162.32 -144.40
C LEU A 63 21.65 -162.46 -145.68
N THR A 64 22.90 -161.99 -145.65
CA THR A 64 23.84 -162.09 -146.79
C THR A 64 24.18 -163.55 -147.12
N VAL A 65 24.44 -164.36 -146.08
CA VAL A 65 24.73 -165.80 -146.23
C VAL A 65 23.51 -166.54 -146.80
N LEU A 66 22.31 -166.21 -146.31
CA LEU A 66 21.05 -166.78 -146.82
C LEU A 66 20.82 -166.39 -148.29
N GLU A 67 21.10 -165.14 -148.68
CA GLU A 67 20.99 -164.68 -150.09
C GLU A 67 21.91 -165.46 -151.04
N GLN A 68 23.14 -165.76 -150.61
CA GLN A 68 24.10 -166.52 -151.39
C GLN A 68 23.66 -167.99 -151.54
N ALA A 69 23.13 -168.57 -150.45
CA ALA A 69 22.59 -169.93 -150.46
C ALA A 69 21.40 -170.10 -151.44
N ILE A 70 20.57 -169.06 -151.63
CA ILE A 70 19.46 -169.06 -152.59
C ILE A 70 19.95 -169.07 -154.06
N ALA A 71 21.14 -168.50 -154.33
CA ALA A 71 21.67 -168.32 -155.68
C ALA A 71 22.29 -169.60 -156.28
N ASP A 72 22.83 -170.51 -155.46
CA ASP A 72 23.79 -171.53 -155.91
C ASP A 72 23.22 -172.93 -156.29
N GLY A 73 21.90 -173.21 -156.20
CA GLY A 73 21.28 -174.36 -156.93
C GLY A 73 20.35 -175.33 -156.17
N ASP A 74 20.00 -176.44 -156.86
CA ASP A 74 18.64 -177.00 -157.04
C ASP A 74 17.91 -177.66 -155.82
N THR A 75 16.75 -177.06 -155.54
CA THR A 75 15.48 -177.47 -154.90
C THR A 75 15.43 -178.54 -153.78
N ALA A 76 15.26 -178.02 -152.55
CA ALA A 76 14.32 -178.57 -151.55
C ALA A 76 13.75 -177.49 -150.58
N ASN A 77 14.55 -176.50 -150.16
CA ASN A 77 14.19 -175.60 -149.02
C ASN A 77 14.09 -174.09 -149.37
N LYS A 78 14.00 -173.72 -150.65
CA LYS A 78 14.08 -172.30 -151.10
C LYS A 78 12.99 -171.40 -150.51
N GLU A 79 11.77 -171.91 -150.35
CA GLU A 79 10.65 -171.18 -149.72
C GLU A 79 10.91 -170.90 -148.24
N GLU A 80 11.45 -171.86 -147.49
CA GLU A 80 11.80 -171.67 -146.07
C GLU A 80 12.91 -170.62 -145.88
N ILE A 81 13.90 -170.61 -146.78
CA ILE A 81 15.01 -169.65 -146.73
C ILE A 81 14.53 -168.23 -147.07
N GLU A 82 13.64 -168.05 -148.07
CA GLU A 82 13.04 -166.76 -148.39
C GLU A 82 12.12 -166.25 -147.26
N GLN A 83 11.39 -167.16 -146.60
CA GLN A 83 10.59 -166.80 -145.44
C GLN A 83 11.49 -166.35 -144.28
N LEU A 84 12.54 -167.11 -143.94
CA LEU A 84 13.53 -166.74 -142.92
C LEU A 84 14.21 -165.40 -143.22
N LYS A 85 14.52 -165.13 -144.49
CA LYS A 85 15.06 -163.85 -144.93
C LYS A 85 14.09 -162.70 -144.66
N THR A 86 12.82 -162.89 -145.01
CA THR A 86 11.77 -161.89 -144.78
C THR A 86 11.59 -161.61 -143.28
N GLU A 87 11.57 -162.65 -142.46
CA GLU A 87 11.47 -162.54 -141.00
C GLU A 87 12.70 -161.82 -140.38
N LEU A 88 13.91 -162.12 -140.86
CA LEU A 88 15.14 -161.45 -140.40
C LEU A 88 15.20 -159.98 -140.84
N GLU A 89 14.76 -159.65 -142.06
CA GLU A 89 14.66 -158.24 -142.51
C GLU A 89 13.63 -157.46 -141.68
N GLN A 90 12.49 -158.07 -141.37
CA GLN A 90 11.50 -157.45 -140.48
C GLN A 90 12.08 -157.23 -139.08
N LEU A 91 12.74 -158.24 -138.51
CA LEU A 91 13.36 -158.15 -137.19
C LEU A 91 14.44 -157.07 -137.14
N LYS A 92 15.25 -156.95 -138.19
CA LYS A 92 16.25 -155.90 -138.35
C LYS A 92 15.61 -154.52 -138.36
N SER A 93 14.53 -154.34 -139.14
CA SER A 93 13.79 -153.08 -139.22
C SER A 93 13.24 -152.66 -137.85
N ASP A 94 12.61 -153.60 -137.12
CA ASP A 94 12.06 -153.36 -135.80
C ASP A 94 13.14 -153.01 -134.76
N LEU A 95 14.29 -153.70 -134.81
CA LEU A 95 15.43 -153.40 -133.95
C LEU A 95 16.02 -152.02 -134.23
N ASN A 96 16.16 -151.62 -135.49
CA ASN A 96 16.65 -150.30 -135.86
C ASN A 96 15.68 -149.17 -135.44
N ALA A 97 14.37 -149.39 -135.57
CA ALA A 97 13.37 -148.48 -135.04
C ALA A 97 13.50 -148.32 -133.52
N ARG A 98 13.70 -149.43 -132.80
CA ARG A 98 13.87 -149.43 -131.34
C ARG A 98 15.16 -148.75 -130.89
N ILE A 99 16.26 -148.95 -131.61
CA ILE A 99 17.54 -148.27 -131.37
C ILE A 99 17.37 -146.76 -131.54
N THR A 100 16.68 -146.32 -132.59
CA THR A 100 16.41 -144.90 -132.84
C THR A 100 15.55 -144.28 -131.73
N GLU A 101 14.51 -144.99 -131.28
CA GLU A 101 13.67 -144.55 -130.15
C GLU A 101 14.46 -144.39 -128.85
N LEU A 102 15.32 -145.37 -128.53
CA LEU A 102 16.14 -145.35 -127.31
C LEU A 102 17.20 -144.26 -127.35
N GLN A 103 17.85 -144.03 -128.50
CA GLN A 103 18.79 -142.94 -128.67
C GLN A 103 18.11 -141.58 -128.44
N GLY A 104 16.92 -141.36 -129.01
CA GLY A 104 16.17 -140.12 -128.81
C GLY A 104 15.77 -139.88 -127.34
N LYS A 105 15.45 -140.94 -126.57
CA LYS A 105 15.16 -140.82 -125.13
C LYS A 105 16.41 -140.49 -124.31
N ILE A 106 17.56 -141.06 -124.66
CA ILE A 106 18.84 -140.76 -123.99
C ILE A 106 19.23 -139.29 -124.20
N ASP A 107 19.07 -138.78 -125.41
CA ASP A 107 19.39 -137.39 -125.73
C ASP A 107 18.45 -136.42 -124.99
N ALA A 108 17.13 -136.68 -124.98
CA ALA A 108 16.16 -135.87 -124.25
C ALA A 108 16.44 -135.82 -122.73
N ASN A 109 16.75 -136.97 -122.12
CA ASN A 109 17.09 -137.01 -120.69
C ASN A 109 18.39 -136.25 -120.39
N SER A 110 19.35 -136.23 -121.32
CA SER A 110 20.61 -135.49 -121.15
C SER A 110 20.38 -133.98 -121.18
N ASP A 111 19.48 -133.52 -122.06
CA ASP A 111 19.04 -132.12 -122.10
C ASP A 111 18.29 -131.71 -120.82
N ASP A 112 17.34 -132.52 -120.34
CA ASP A 112 16.60 -132.25 -119.10
C ASP A 112 17.54 -132.10 -117.89
N ILE A 113 18.55 -132.97 -117.78
CA ILE A 113 19.55 -132.90 -116.69
C ILE A 113 20.33 -131.57 -116.74
N ARG A 114 20.70 -131.11 -117.94
CA ARG A 114 21.44 -129.85 -118.12
C ARG A 114 20.60 -128.63 -117.73
N ASP A 115 19.31 -128.64 -118.08
CA ASP A 115 18.39 -127.57 -117.70
C ASP A 115 18.16 -127.52 -116.18
N ILE A 116 18.01 -128.68 -115.53
CA ILE A 116 17.91 -128.78 -114.07
C ILE A 116 19.17 -128.24 -113.38
N GLN A 117 20.36 -128.58 -113.87
CA GLN A 117 21.61 -128.05 -113.32
C GLN A 117 21.67 -126.53 -113.38
N THR A 118 21.24 -125.95 -114.51
CA THR A 118 21.19 -124.50 -114.70
C THR A 118 20.20 -123.83 -113.71
N GLN A 119 19.02 -124.42 -113.50
CA GLN A 119 18.03 -123.91 -112.55
C GLN A 119 18.52 -123.94 -111.10
N ILE A 120 19.27 -124.98 -110.70
CA ILE A 120 19.86 -125.10 -109.37
C ILE A 120 20.90 -123.99 -109.14
N GLU A 121 21.76 -123.75 -110.12
CA GLU A 121 22.79 -122.69 -110.08
C GLU A 121 22.15 -121.31 -109.92
N GLU A 122 21.09 -121.02 -110.69
CA GLU A 122 20.33 -119.77 -110.62
C GLU A 122 19.67 -119.58 -109.24
N THR A 123 19.07 -120.65 -108.70
CA THR A 123 18.38 -120.63 -107.41
C THR A 123 19.36 -120.37 -106.25
N ASN A 124 20.55 -120.99 -106.29
CA ASN A 124 21.58 -120.76 -105.27
C ASN A 124 22.06 -119.30 -105.27
N LYS A 125 22.31 -118.72 -106.45
CA LYS A 125 22.66 -117.29 -106.57
C LYS A 125 21.58 -116.38 -105.97
N GLN A 126 20.30 -116.70 -106.19
CA GLN A 126 19.19 -115.95 -105.58
C GLN A 126 19.16 -116.09 -104.05
N PHE A 127 19.47 -117.28 -103.52
CA PHE A 127 19.49 -117.52 -102.08
C PHE A 127 20.62 -116.76 -101.37
N ASP A 128 21.82 -116.77 -101.96
CA ASP A 128 22.97 -116.02 -101.46
C ASP A 128 22.71 -114.51 -101.44
N ALA A 129 22.08 -113.98 -102.50
CA ALA A 129 21.69 -112.57 -102.55
C ALA A 129 20.71 -112.20 -101.42
N LYS A 130 19.73 -113.07 -101.13
CA LYS A 130 18.79 -112.86 -100.02
C LYS A 130 19.47 -112.90 -98.65
N LEU A 131 20.44 -113.81 -98.46
CA LEU A 131 21.20 -113.88 -97.21
C LEU A 131 22.03 -112.62 -96.98
N LEU A 132 22.64 -112.08 -98.04
CA LEU A 132 23.38 -110.82 -97.97
C LEU A 132 22.46 -109.65 -97.58
N GLU A 133 21.30 -109.53 -98.23
CA GLU A 133 20.30 -108.49 -97.91
C GLU A 133 19.82 -108.59 -96.45
N MET A 134 19.61 -109.81 -95.96
CA MET A 134 19.19 -110.05 -94.58
C MET A 134 20.28 -109.65 -93.56
N SER A 135 21.55 -109.93 -93.88
CA SER A 135 22.70 -109.51 -93.07
C SER A 135 22.82 -107.98 -93.00
N GLU A 136 22.65 -107.30 -94.14
CA GLU A 136 22.63 -105.84 -94.19
C GLU A 136 21.50 -105.25 -93.33
N LYS A 137 20.29 -105.83 -93.38
CA LYS A 137 19.16 -105.43 -92.53
C LYS A 137 19.43 -105.67 -91.04
N ILE A 138 20.08 -106.77 -90.67
CA ILE A 138 20.46 -107.04 -89.27
C ILE A 138 21.44 -105.98 -88.77
N ASN A 139 22.46 -105.64 -89.57
CA ASN A 139 23.42 -104.60 -89.21
C ASN A 139 22.75 -103.23 -89.05
N GLN A 140 21.76 -102.91 -89.89
CA GLN A 140 20.96 -101.68 -89.75
C GLN A 140 20.12 -101.68 -88.47
N LEU A 141 19.51 -102.81 -88.10
CA LEU A 141 18.77 -102.94 -86.85
C LEU A 141 19.66 -102.78 -85.62
N ASP A 142 20.87 -103.35 -85.65
CA ASP A 142 21.83 -103.23 -84.55
C ASP A 142 22.29 -101.78 -84.36
N ALA A 143 22.56 -101.06 -85.47
CA ALA A 143 22.83 -99.64 -85.44
C ALA A 143 21.66 -98.83 -84.85
N ALA A 144 20.42 -99.16 -85.24
CA ALA A 144 19.22 -98.50 -84.71
C ALA A 144 19.02 -98.77 -83.21
N LEU A 145 19.30 -99.97 -82.73
CA LEU A 145 19.25 -100.33 -81.30
C LEU A 145 20.27 -99.53 -80.48
N ASN A 146 21.50 -99.39 -80.99
CA ASN A 146 22.53 -98.57 -80.33
C ASN A 146 22.11 -97.09 -80.24
N VAL A 147 21.47 -96.54 -81.28
CA VAL A 147 20.90 -95.18 -81.23
C VAL A 147 19.78 -95.08 -80.20
N LEU A 148 18.93 -96.11 -80.09
CA LEU A 148 17.84 -96.14 -79.11
C LEU A 148 18.38 -96.19 -77.67
N ASP A 149 19.40 -96.99 -77.41
CA ASP A 149 20.06 -97.08 -76.09
C ASP A 149 20.65 -95.74 -75.66
N GLY A 150 21.31 -95.03 -76.59
CA GLY A 150 21.79 -93.67 -76.37
C GLY A 150 20.66 -92.66 -76.08
N ARG A 151 19.48 -92.82 -76.69
CA ARG A 151 18.29 -92.01 -76.37
C ARG A 151 17.72 -92.34 -75.00
N VAL A 152 17.70 -93.61 -74.61
CA VAL A 152 17.25 -94.05 -73.28
C VAL A 152 18.16 -93.46 -72.21
N THR A 153 19.48 -93.57 -72.37
CA THR A 153 20.45 -93.00 -71.42
C THR A 153 20.23 -91.49 -71.23
N LYS A 154 20.04 -90.73 -72.32
CA LYS A 154 19.74 -89.29 -72.24
C LYS A 154 18.41 -88.99 -71.54
N LEU A 155 17.39 -89.83 -71.74
CA LEU A 155 16.12 -89.67 -71.04
C LEU A 155 16.26 -89.94 -69.54
N GLU A 156 17.05 -90.94 -69.15
CA GLU A 156 17.34 -91.23 -67.74
C GLU A 156 18.06 -90.04 -67.06
N GLU A 157 19.05 -89.44 -67.73
CA GLU A 157 19.72 -88.22 -67.27
C GLU A 157 18.73 -87.04 -67.11
N GLN A 158 17.82 -86.86 -68.07
CA GLN A 158 16.79 -85.81 -68.00
C GLN A 158 15.82 -86.03 -66.83
N VAL A 159 15.40 -87.28 -66.59
CA VAL A 159 14.53 -87.62 -65.46
C VAL A 159 15.22 -87.33 -64.13
N ALA A 160 16.49 -87.70 -63.98
CA ALA A 160 17.25 -87.39 -62.78
C ALA A 160 17.34 -85.87 -62.51
N SER A 161 17.63 -85.07 -63.55
CA SER A 161 17.64 -83.61 -63.43
C SER A 161 16.26 -83.03 -63.07
N LEU A 162 15.17 -83.60 -63.59
CA LEU A 162 13.82 -83.18 -63.23
C LEU A 162 13.49 -83.54 -61.77
N GLN A 163 13.96 -84.67 -61.25
CA GLN A 163 13.78 -85.04 -59.84
C GLN A 163 14.51 -84.06 -58.91
N GLU A 164 15.74 -83.64 -59.25
CA GLU A 164 16.45 -82.62 -58.48
C GLU A 164 15.71 -81.28 -58.47
N LYS A 165 15.19 -80.86 -59.64
CA LYS A 165 14.37 -79.64 -59.74
C LYS A 165 13.07 -79.75 -58.93
N GLN A 166 12.43 -80.91 -58.93
CA GLN A 166 11.24 -81.16 -58.13
C GLN A 166 11.54 -81.00 -56.63
N GLN A 167 12.63 -81.58 -56.13
CA GLN A 167 13.03 -81.44 -54.73
C GLN A 167 13.32 -79.99 -54.34
N ALA A 168 13.99 -79.23 -55.21
CA ALA A 168 14.26 -77.81 -54.97
C ALA A 168 12.96 -76.99 -54.89
N VAL A 169 11.98 -77.28 -55.76
CA VAL A 169 10.65 -76.65 -55.71
C VAL A 169 9.91 -77.02 -54.42
N GLU A 170 9.95 -78.29 -54.00
CA GLU A 170 9.33 -78.73 -52.74
C GLU A 170 9.92 -78.00 -51.53
N GLN A 171 11.25 -77.84 -51.47
CA GLN A 171 11.91 -77.04 -50.42
C GLN A 171 11.48 -75.57 -50.44
N THR A 172 11.36 -74.98 -51.64
CA THR A 172 10.91 -73.59 -51.80
C THR A 172 9.48 -73.40 -51.31
N ILE A 173 8.59 -74.34 -51.65
CA ILE A 173 7.19 -74.33 -51.20
C ILE A 173 7.12 -74.42 -49.67
N GLU A 174 7.96 -75.24 -49.04
CA GLU A 174 7.98 -75.36 -47.59
C GLU A 174 8.50 -74.09 -46.91
N GLY A 175 9.52 -73.43 -47.47
CA GLY A 175 9.95 -72.10 -47.02
C GLY A 175 8.84 -71.05 -47.13
N LEU A 176 8.15 -71.00 -48.27
CA LEU A 176 7.02 -70.08 -48.46
C LEU A 176 5.87 -70.34 -47.47
N LYS A 177 5.58 -71.60 -47.12
CA LYS A 177 4.58 -71.92 -46.08
C LYS A 177 4.97 -71.35 -44.72
N GLN A 178 6.24 -71.43 -44.33
CA GLN A 178 6.72 -70.88 -43.06
C GLN A 178 6.64 -69.36 -43.05
N GLU A 179 7.02 -68.70 -44.15
CA GLU A 179 6.87 -67.25 -44.29
C GLU A 179 5.40 -66.81 -44.20
N ILE A 180 4.48 -67.52 -44.86
CA ILE A 180 3.04 -67.26 -44.77
C ILE A 180 2.53 -67.42 -43.34
N ALA A 181 2.98 -68.46 -42.61
CA ALA A 181 2.59 -68.66 -41.22
C ALA A 181 3.06 -67.49 -40.33
N THR A 182 4.31 -67.06 -40.50
CA THR A 182 4.89 -65.93 -39.76
C THR A 182 4.14 -64.62 -40.05
N LEU A 183 3.84 -64.35 -41.33
CA LEU A 183 3.01 -63.21 -41.74
C LEU A 183 1.60 -63.27 -41.12
N GLY A 184 1.03 -64.46 -40.99
CA GLY A 184 -0.24 -64.67 -40.29
C GLY A 184 -0.20 -64.25 -38.83
N GLU A 185 0.85 -64.64 -38.11
CA GLU A 185 1.07 -64.25 -36.70
C GLU A 185 1.27 -62.74 -36.55
N ASP A 186 2.08 -62.14 -37.44
CA ASP A 186 2.33 -60.69 -37.46
C ASP A 186 1.04 -59.89 -37.72
N MET A 187 0.21 -60.33 -38.66
CA MET A 187 -1.08 -59.70 -38.95
C MET A 187 -2.04 -59.76 -37.75
N GLU A 188 -2.12 -60.89 -37.04
CA GLU A 188 -2.97 -61.00 -35.86
C GLU A 188 -2.44 -60.09 -34.73
N GLY A 189 -1.12 -60.03 -34.55
CA GLY A 189 -0.49 -59.10 -33.61
C GLY A 189 -0.76 -57.63 -33.92
N GLN A 190 -0.72 -57.24 -35.21
CA GLN A 190 -1.08 -55.89 -35.63
C GLN A 190 -2.57 -55.59 -35.43
N LYS A 191 -3.45 -56.55 -35.74
CA LYS A 191 -4.89 -56.43 -35.51
C LYS A 191 -5.20 -56.19 -34.03
N THR A 192 -4.58 -56.94 -33.11
CA THR A 192 -4.76 -56.73 -31.66
C THR A 192 -4.30 -55.33 -31.23
N LYS A 193 -3.18 -54.83 -31.75
CA LYS A 193 -2.71 -53.47 -31.46
C LYS A 193 -3.68 -52.40 -31.96
N LEU A 194 -4.26 -52.61 -33.14
CA LEU A 194 -5.23 -51.70 -33.73
C LEU A 194 -6.54 -51.66 -32.93
N GLU A 195 -7.01 -52.83 -32.48
CA GLU A 195 -8.19 -52.94 -31.60
C GLU A 195 -7.97 -52.21 -30.27
N GLN A 196 -6.80 -52.36 -29.65
CA GLN A 196 -6.46 -51.64 -28.42
C GLN A 196 -6.40 -50.12 -28.63
N ALA A 197 -5.82 -49.66 -29.74
CA ALA A 197 -5.75 -48.25 -30.08
C ALA A 197 -7.16 -47.66 -30.32
N LEU A 198 -8.05 -48.43 -30.95
CA LEU A 198 -9.44 -48.03 -31.16
C LEU A 198 -10.16 -47.83 -29.83
N THR A 199 -10.04 -48.77 -28.88
CA THR A 199 -10.65 -48.64 -27.55
C THR A 199 -10.12 -47.44 -26.77
N GLN A 200 -8.82 -47.11 -26.91
CA GLN A 200 -8.23 -45.92 -26.30
C GLN A 200 -8.79 -44.62 -26.89
N LEU A 201 -9.01 -44.59 -28.21
CA LEU A 201 -9.63 -43.45 -28.87
C LEU A 201 -11.09 -43.26 -28.45
N GLU A 202 -11.87 -44.34 -28.35
CA GLU A 202 -13.26 -44.29 -27.86
C GLU A 202 -13.34 -43.75 -26.42
N ALA A 203 -12.44 -44.20 -25.53
CA ALA A 203 -12.39 -43.70 -24.16
C ALA A 203 -11.95 -42.22 -24.08
N LEU A 204 -11.12 -41.77 -25.01
CA LEU A 204 -10.71 -40.37 -25.10
C LEU A 204 -11.88 -39.50 -25.59
N ASP A 205 -12.64 -39.98 -26.57
CA ASP A 205 -13.82 -39.31 -27.12
C ASP A 205 -14.91 -39.10 -26.05
N GLU A 206 -15.20 -40.12 -25.23
CA GLU A 206 -16.13 -40.00 -24.10
C GLU A 206 -15.67 -38.95 -23.07
N LYS A 207 -14.38 -38.93 -22.73
CA LYS A 207 -13.82 -37.93 -21.81
C LYS A 207 -13.91 -36.53 -22.37
N LEU A 208 -13.57 -36.36 -23.66
CA LEU A 208 -13.61 -35.06 -24.32
C LEU A 208 -15.05 -34.54 -24.37
N THR A 209 -16.01 -35.41 -24.67
CA THR A 209 -17.44 -35.09 -24.68
C THR A 209 -17.91 -34.62 -23.30
N THR A 210 -17.51 -35.32 -22.23
CA THR A 210 -17.84 -34.94 -20.86
C THR A 210 -17.28 -33.57 -20.48
N GLU A 211 -16.02 -33.30 -20.82
CA GLU A 211 -15.40 -32.00 -20.54
C GLU A 211 -16.03 -30.87 -21.35
N ILE A 212 -16.40 -31.11 -22.62
CA ILE A 212 -17.13 -30.13 -23.44
C ILE A 212 -18.45 -29.75 -22.76
N THR A 213 -19.26 -30.73 -22.33
CA THR A 213 -20.52 -30.45 -21.63
C THR A 213 -20.30 -29.70 -20.31
N ARG A 214 -19.23 -30.01 -19.57
CA ARG A 214 -18.88 -29.29 -18.35
C ARG A 214 -18.52 -27.83 -18.62
N VAL A 215 -17.74 -27.58 -19.68
CA VAL A 215 -17.40 -26.22 -20.11
C VAL A 215 -18.64 -25.46 -20.56
N GLU A 216 -19.56 -26.08 -21.32
CA GLU A 216 -20.83 -25.47 -21.72
C GLU A 216 -21.67 -25.04 -20.50
N SER A 217 -21.73 -25.87 -19.46
CA SER A 217 -22.41 -25.53 -18.19
C SER A 217 -21.78 -24.30 -17.52
N LEU A 218 -20.45 -24.30 -17.39
CA LEU A 218 -19.71 -23.19 -16.78
C LEU A 218 -19.87 -21.90 -17.59
N VAL A 219 -19.87 -21.97 -18.91
CA VAL A 219 -20.12 -20.82 -19.80
C VAL A 219 -21.51 -20.25 -19.55
N ASN A 220 -22.53 -21.10 -19.39
CA ASN A 220 -23.89 -20.64 -19.09
C ASN A 220 -23.99 -20.00 -17.69
N GLU A 221 -23.35 -20.57 -16.68
CA GLU A 221 -23.29 -19.98 -15.33
C GLU A 221 -22.63 -18.59 -15.35
N VAL A 222 -21.50 -18.46 -16.06
CA VAL A 222 -20.81 -17.16 -16.22
C VAL A 222 -21.69 -16.17 -16.97
N LYS A 223 -22.42 -16.61 -18.01
CA LYS A 223 -23.35 -15.76 -18.75
C LYS A 223 -24.44 -15.21 -17.81
N THR A 224 -25.08 -16.07 -17.01
CA THR A 224 -26.10 -15.65 -16.05
C THR A 224 -25.54 -14.69 -15.00
N ALA A 225 -24.37 -14.98 -14.42
CA ALA A 225 -23.74 -14.08 -13.45
C ALA A 225 -23.38 -12.71 -14.05
N THR A 226 -23.01 -12.68 -15.33
CA THR A 226 -22.74 -11.43 -16.06
C THR A 226 -24.01 -10.60 -16.25
N GLU A 227 -25.12 -11.24 -16.63
CA GLU A 227 -26.43 -10.58 -16.77
C GLU A 227 -26.94 -10.03 -15.42
N GLU A 228 -26.79 -10.78 -14.33
CA GLU A 228 -27.16 -10.33 -12.97
C GLU A 228 -26.29 -9.15 -12.49
N ASN A 229 -24.98 -9.23 -12.70
CA ASN A 229 -24.07 -8.13 -12.33
C ASN A 229 -24.37 -6.84 -13.11
N ALA A 230 -24.70 -6.95 -14.40
CA ALA A 230 -25.11 -5.81 -15.21
C ALA A 230 -26.39 -5.16 -14.67
N ALA A 231 -27.37 -5.97 -14.26
CA ALA A 231 -28.60 -5.48 -13.64
C ALA A 231 -28.34 -4.78 -12.30
N ASN A 232 -27.52 -5.37 -11.43
CA ASN A 232 -27.14 -4.80 -10.14
C ASN A 232 -26.40 -3.46 -10.29
N LEU A 233 -25.50 -3.36 -11.29
CA LEU A 233 -24.81 -2.12 -11.60
C LEU A 233 -25.77 -1.02 -12.06
N GLU A 234 -26.76 -1.35 -12.88
CA GLU A 234 -27.75 -0.39 -13.35
C GLU A 234 -28.66 0.09 -12.21
N GLU A 235 -29.07 -0.80 -11.31
CA GLU A 235 -29.83 -0.45 -10.11
C GLU A 235 -29.02 0.46 -9.17
N LEU A 236 -27.76 0.11 -8.90
CA LEU A 236 -26.86 0.93 -8.10
C LEU A 236 -26.65 2.32 -8.71
N ARG A 237 -26.43 2.38 -10.03
CA ARG A 237 -26.29 3.63 -10.79
C ARG A 237 -27.57 4.46 -10.68
N SER A 238 -28.75 3.86 -10.87
CA SER A 238 -30.03 4.56 -10.79
C SER A 238 -30.27 5.15 -9.39
N SER A 239 -30.09 4.35 -8.33
CA SER A 239 -30.27 4.84 -6.94
C SER A 239 -29.27 5.94 -6.55
N THR A 240 -28.05 5.85 -7.09
CA THR A 240 -27.01 6.87 -6.87
C THR A 240 -27.40 8.18 -7.56
N ILE A 241 -27.89 8.13 -8.80
CA ILE A 241 -28.39 9.31 -9.53
C ILE A 241 -29.55 9.96 -8.77
N GLU A 242 -30.50 9.18 -8.26
CA GLU A 242 -31.62 9.70 -7.48
C GLU A 242 -31.15 10.39 -6.20
N SER A 243 -30.25 9.75 -5.45
CA SER A 243 -29.69 10.29 -4.21
C SER A 243 -28.93 11.60 -4.45
N ILE A 244 -28.09 11.65 -5.49
CA ILE A 244 -27.35 12.86 -5.87
C ILE A 244 -28.30 13.96 -6.31
N THR A 245 -29.35 13.63 -7.07
CA THR A 245 -30.33 14.61 -7.55
C THR A 245 -31.12 15.21 -6.39
N SER A 246 -31.49 14.39 -5.40
CA SER A 246 -32.15 14.86 -4.17
C SER A 246 -31.23 15.76 -3.35
N LEU A 247 -29.98 15.33 -3.13
CA LEU A 247 -28.99 16.15 -2.41
C LEU A 247 -28.73 17.48 -3.11
N LYS A 248 -28.61 17.48 -4.44
CA LYS A 248 -28.45 18.71 -5.22
C LYS A 248 -29.63 19.67 -5.00
N LYS A 249 -30.86 19.15 -5.01
CA LYS A 249 -32.05 19.96 -4.77
C LYS A 249 -32.07 20.56 -3.36
N ASP A 250 -31.67 19.79 -2.35
CA ASP A 250 -31.59 20.28 -0.97
C ASP A 250 -30.48 21.33 -0.80
N VAL A 251 -29.33 21.14 -1.44
CA VAL A 251 -28.24 22.10 -1.45
C VAL A 251 -28.65 23.39 -2.16
N ASP A 252 -29.28 23.30 -3.34
CA ASP A 252 -29.79 24.47 -4.08
C ASP A 252 -30.80 25.26 -3.24
N ALA A 253 -31.72 24.57 -2.54
CA ALA A 253 -32.69 25.20 -1.65
C ALA A 253 -32.02 25.90 -0.45
N ARG A 254 -31.02 25.27 0.18
CA ARG A 254 -30.25 25.86 1.27
C ARG A 254 -29.42 27.07 0.82
N LEU A 255 -28.84 27.02 -0.37
CA LEU A 255 -28.11 28.16 -0.94
C LEU A 255 -29.06 29.34 -1.22
N GLN A 256 -30.27 29.06 -1.69
CA GLN A 256 -31.28 30.09 -1.89
C GLN A 256 -31.74 30.72 -0.56
N ASP A 257 -31.95 29.90 0.48
CA ASP A 257 -32.27 30.38 1.83
C ASP A 257 -31.14 31.23 2.43
N LEU A 258 -29.88 30.79 2.32
CA LEU A 258 -28.70 31.57 2.71
C LEU A 258 -28.60 32.90 1.96
N THR A 259 -28.90 32.89 0.65
CA THR A 259 -28.90 34.10 -0.18
C THR A 259 -29.95 35.10 0.33
N ASN A 260 -31.15 34.61 0.64
CA ASN A 260 -32.22 35.45 1.18
C ASN A 260 -31.87 35.99 2.58
N GLN A 261 -31.27 35.18 3.45
CA GLN A 261 -30.82 35.61 4.77
C GLN A 261 -29.70 36.66 4.69
N MET A 262 -28.74 36.49 3.78
CA MET A 262 -27.70 37.50 3.52
C MET A 262 -28.30 38.81 3.00
N ALA A 263 -29.30 38.75 2.12
CA ALA A 263 -29.99 39.95 1.66
C ALA A 263 -30.67 40.67 2.83
N GLY A 264 -31.40 39.95 3.69
CA GLY A 264 -32.03 40.53 4.89
C GLY A 264 -31.02 41.10 5.91
N LEU A 265 -29.88 40.43 6.09
CA LEU A 265 -28.76 40.95 6.89
C LEU A 265 -28.19 42.23 6.28
N SER A 266 -28.00 42.27 4.96
CA SER A 266 -27.50 43.46 4.26
C SER A 266 -28.45 44.65 4.42
N GLU A 267 -29.76 44.41 4.33
CA GLU A 267 -30.78 45.45 4.59
C GLU A 267 -30.73 45.92 6.05
N SER A 268 -30.57 45.00 7.01
CA SER A 268 -30.48 45.33 8.43
C SER A 268 -29.22 46.14 8.76
N VAL A 269 -28.07 45.78 8.14
CA VAL A 269 -26.81 46.51 8.27
C VAL A 269 -26.92 47.91 7.66
N ALA A 270 -27.57 48.05 6.51
CA ALA A 270 -27.82 49.36 5.91
C ALA A 270 -28.68 50.24 6.82
N ALA A 271 -29.77 49.70 7.39
CA ALA A 271 -30.63 50.41 8.32
C ALA A 271 -29.89 50.82 9.62
N LEU A 272 -29.00 49.97 10.13
CA LEU A 272 -28.09 50.30 11.24
C LEU A 272 -27.14 51.43 10.87
N GLY A 273 -26.58 51.41 9.66
CA GLY A 273 -25.74 52.49 9.13
C GLY A 273 -26.47 53.84 9.10
N ASP A 274 -27.71 53.85 8.61
CA ASP A 274 -28.56 55.04 8.61
C ASP A 274 -28.84 55.54 10.03
N LYS A 275 -29.13 54.63 10.97
CA LYS A 275 -29.38 54.94 12.38
C LYS A 275 -28.15 55.55 13.06
N VAL A 276 -26.96 55.04 12.77
CA VAL A 276 -25.69 55.58 13.28
C VAL A 276 -25.43 56.97 12.72
N SER A 277 -25.74 57.21 11.45
CA SER A 277 -25.68 58.54 10.85
C SER A 277 -26.61 59.55 11.53
N GLU A 278 -27.86 59.16 11.80
CA GLU A 278 -28.80 59.99 12.57
C GLU A 278 -28.29 60.29 13.99
N LEU A 279 -27.72 59.30 14.67
CA LEU A 279 -27.15 59.45 16.01
C LEU A 279 -25.97 60.42 16.03
N ASN A 280 -25.06 60.30 15.06
CA ASN A 280 -23.93 61.23 14.92
C ASN A 280 -24.43 62.67 14.70
N GLN A 281 -25.44 62.85 13.84
CA GLN A 281 -26.02 64.17 13.61
C GLN A 281 -26.67 64.75 14.88
N LYS A 282 -27.37 63.93 15.67
CA LYS A 282 -27.91 64.36 16.97
C LYS A 282 -26.82 64.75 17.95
N TYR A 283 -25.70 64.02 17.98
CA TYR A 283 -24.56 64.33 18.83
C TYR A 283 -23.90 65.66 18.44
N ASP A 284 -23.72 65.91 17.14
CA ASP A 284 -23.19 67.18 16.64
C ASP A 284 -24.10 68.35 17.03
N ASN A 285 -25.41 68.19 16.87
CA ASN A 285 -26.39 69.20 17.28
C ASN A 285 -26.34 69.44 18.80
N LEU A 286 -26.26 68.38 19.62
CA LEU A 286 -26.16 68.49 21.07
C LEU A 286 -24.88 69.22 21.50
N SER A 287 -23.76 68.94 20.85
CA SER A 287 -22.49 69.64 21.07
C SER A 287 -22.62 71.13 20.77
N GLU A 288 -23.30 71.49 19.68
CA GLU A 288 -23.55 72.89 19.32
C GLU A 288 -24.46 73.59 20.35
N ASP A 289 -25.51 72.92 20.83
CA ASP A 289 -26.41 73.46 21.84
C ASP A 289 -25.72 73.63 23.20
N LEU A 290 -24.83 72.72 23.58
CA LEU A 290 -24.03 72.82 24.81
C LEU A 290 -23.10 74.04 24.77
N ASN A 291 -22.42 74.27 23.64
CA ASN A 291 -21.55 75.44 23.45
C ASN A 291 -22.34 76.76 23.52
N LYS A 292 -23.53 76.82 22.90
CA LYS A 292 -24.41 78.00 22.99
C LYS A 292 -24.89 78.26 24.42
N LEU A 293 -25.11 77.20 25.20
CA LEU A 293 -25.50 77.31 26.60
C LEU A 293 -24.35 77.84 27.45
N GLU A 294 -23.14 77.34 27.25
CA GLU A 294 -21.92 77.81 27.89
C GLU A 294 -21.70 79.32 27.65
N ASP A 295 -21.83 79.77 26.39
CA ASP A 295 -21.71 81.18 26.02
C ASP A 295 -22.75 82.07 26.74
N LYS A 296 -24.00 81.60 26.84
CA LYS A 296 -25.08 82.31 27.56
C LYS A 296 -24.77 82.46 29.05
N TYR A 297 -24.26 81.42 29.70
CA TYR A 297 -23.92 81.44 31.12
C TYR A 297 -22.73 82.36 31.41
N ASN A 298 -21.69 82.32 30.57
CA ASN A 298 -20.55 83.23 30.69
C ASN A 298 -21.00 84.71 30.62
N LEU A 299 -21.94 85.01 29.73
CA LEU A 299 -22.52 86.35 29.62
C LEU A 299 -23.37 86.76 30.84
N GLN A 300 -24.14 85.84 31.42
CA GLN A 300 -24.93 86.12 32.63
C GLN A 300 -24.04 86.32 33.87
N ILE A 301 -23.00 85.49 34.05
CA ILE A 301 -22.00 85.65 35.12
C ILE A 301 -21.31 87.02 35.00
N GLN A 302 -20.97 87.44 33.78
CA GLN A 302 -20.38 88.75 33.52
C GLN A 302 -21.32 89.90 33.92
N LYS A 303 -22.62 89.82 33.59
CA LYS A 303 -23.62 90.81 33.98
C LYS A 303 -23.82 90.91 35.50
N ILE A 304 -23.80 89.78 36.21
CA ILE A 304 -23.84 89.75 37.68
C ILE A 304 -22.60 90.41 38.26
N TRP A 305 -21.43 90.15 37.69
CA TRP A 305 -20.17 90.75 38.12
C TRP A 305 -20.15 92.27 37.91
N GLU A 306 -20.71 92.76 36.80
CA GLU A 306 -20.89 94.20 36.54
C GLU A 306 -21.89 94.84 37.51
N ALA A 307 -23.02 94.18 37.81
CA ALA A 307 -24.02 94.68 38.76
C ALA A 307 -23.48 94.78 40.19
N ILE A 308 -22.67 93.81 40.64
CA ILE A 308 -22.03 93.83 41.96
C ILE A 308 -21.06 95.02 42.10
N ASN A 309 -20.30 95.34 41.05
CA ASN A 309 -19.34 96.45 41.08
C ASN A 309 -19.98 97.84 40.96
N GLY A 310 -21.23 97.93 40.49
CA GLY A 310 -21.98 99.18 40.39
C GLY A 310 -22.67 99.63 41.68
N MET A 311 -22.66 98.82 42.74
CA MET A 311 -23.45 99.08 43.95
C MET A 311 -22.96 100.30 44.77
N THR A 312 -23.88 101.21 45.10
CA THR A 312 -23.72 102.23 46.15
C THR A 312 -24.78 102.07 47.25
N PRO A 313 -24.53 102.53 48.50
CA PRO A 313 -25.38 102.22 49.64
C PRO A 313 -26.79 102.83 49.54
N GLY A 314 -27.83 102.00 49.72
CA GLY A 314 -29.24 102.43 49.82
C GLY A 314 -30.12 102.21 48.57
N ASP A 315 -29.61 101.54 47.54
CA ASP A 315 -30.33 101.36 46.27
C ASP A 315 -31.17 100.06 46.26
N ASP A 316 -32.41 100.15 46.77
CA ASP A 316 -33.36 99.03 46.85
C ASP A 316 -33.71 98.43 45.48
N GLU A 317 -33.53 99.19 44.40
CA GLU A 317 -33.79 98.76 43.02
C GLU A 317 -32.73 97.75 42.53
N ALA A 318 -31.45 98.00 42.85
CA ALA A 318 -30.35 97.09 42.53
C ALA A 318 -30.40 95.79 43.36
N LEU A 319 -30.87 95.85 44.61
CA LEU A 319 -31.07 94.66 45.44
C LEU A 319 -32.19 93.77 44.90
N GLU A 320 -33.27 94.37 44.38
CA GLU A 320 -34.40 93.62 43.84
C GLU A 320 -34.14 93.08 42.44
N GLU A 321 -33.32 93.77 41.65
CA GLU A 321 -32.78 93.25 40.39
C GLU A 321 -31.82 92.07 40.62
N LEU A 322 -30.99 92.13 41.68
CA LEU A 322 -30.13 91.01 42.10
C LEU A 322 -30.97 89.79 42.55
N LYS A 323 -32.03 89.99 43.35
CA LYS A 323 -32.94 88.90 43.73
C LYS A 323 -33.66 88.29 42.53
N LYS A 324 -34.04 89.10 41.54
CA LYS A 324 -34.68 88.63 40.31
C LYS A 324 -33.72 87.79 39.48
N LEU A 325 -32.47 88.24 39.32
CA LEU A 325 -31.40 87.49 38.66
C LEU A 325 -31.08 86.18 39.37
N VAL A 326 -31.05 86.17 40.72
CA VAL A 326 -30.84 84.95 41.51
C VAL A 326 -32.00 83.97 41.34
N ASN A 327 -33.26 84.43 41.36
CA ASN A 327 -34.43 83.57 41.12
C ASN A 327 -34.52 83.05 39.68
N GLU A 328 -34.13 83.85 38.68
CA GLU A 328 -34.01 83.39 37.29
C GLU A 328 -32.91 82.33 37.15
N LEU A 329 -31.75 82.52 37.80
CA LEU A 329 -30.69 81.50 37.87
C LEU A 329 -31.19 80.21 38.52
N GLN A 330 -31.99 80.30 39.57
CA GLN A 330 -32.57 79.16 40.27
C GLN A 330 -33.61 78.42 39.41
N THR A 331 -34.37 79.15 38.61
CA THR A 331 -35.34 78.58 37.64
C THR A 331 -34.60 77.88 36.50
N ASN A 332 -33.57 78.52 35.94
CA ASN A 332 -32.74 77.94 34.87
C ASN A 332 -31.99 76.68 35.34
N LEU A 333 -31.54 76.64 36.60
CA LEU A 333 -30.92 75.44 37.21
C LEU A 333 -31.91 74.27 37.32
N ASN A 334 -33.18 74.54 37.63
CA ASN A 334 -34.21 73.51 37.70
C ASN A 334 -34.59 72.99 36.30
N GLU A 335 -34.71 73.88 35.31
CA GLU A 335 -34.96 73.50 33.92
C GLU A 335 -33.81 72.68 33.32
N LEU A 336 -32.55 73.03 33.64
CA LEU A 336 -31.37 72.26 33.26
C LEU A 336 -31.39 70.85 33.87
N ARG A 337 -31.76 70.73 35.15
CA ARG A 337 -31.90 69.43 35.83
C ARG A 337 -32.94 68.56 35.14
N ASP A 338 -34.09 69.13 34.81
CA ASP A 338 -35.19 68.38 34.22
C ASP A 338 -34.86 67.99 32.77
N SER A 339 -34.22 68.87 31.99
CA SER A 339 -33.75 68.54 30.63
C SER A 339 -32.63 67.50 30.62
N MET A 340 -31.67 67.56 31.55
CA MET A 340 -30.64 66.52 31.69
C MET A 340 -31.24 65.17 32.06
N ASN A 341 -32.22 65.14 32.96
CA ASN A 341 -32.90 63.89 33.35
C ASN A 341 -33.70 63.28 32.20
N GLU A 342 -34.32 64.11 31.36
CA GLU A 342 -35.07 63.63 30.19
C GLU A 342 -34.14 63.08 29.10
N GLU A 343 -32.99 63.72 28.87
CA GLU A 343 -31.99 63.24 27.91
C GLU A 343 -31.26 61.98 28.42
N LEU A 344 -31.00 61.88 29.73
CA LEU A 344 -30.48 60.68 30.38
C LEU A 344 -31.43 59.49 30.22
N LYS A 345 -32.74 59.72 30.37
CA LYS A 345 -33.75 58.67 30.19
C LYS A 345 -33.78 58.14 28.76
N LYS A 346 -33.67 59.02 27.77
CA LYS A 346 -33.56 58.59 26.35
C LYS A 346 -32.27 57.80 26.09
N MET A 347 -31.15 58.18 26.69
CA MET A 347 -29.91 57.40 26.61
C MET A 347 -30.04 56.02 27.26
N LEU A 348 -30.69 55.93 28.42
CA LEU A 348 -30.94 54.66 29.12
C LEU A 348 -31.84 53.72 28.32
N ASP A 349 -32.94 54.24 27.75
CA ASP A 349 -33.86 53.46 26.92
C ASP A 349 -33.16 52.97 25.64
N THR A 350 -32.23 53.77 25.09
CA THR A 350 -31.43 53.37 23.91
C THR A 350 -30.38 52.30 24.26
N GLN A 351 -29.77 52.37 25.45
CA GLN A 351 -28.85 51.35 25.95
C GLN A 351 -29.57 50.01 26.16
N GLU A 352 -30.81 50.03 26.67
CA GLU A 352 -31.63 48.83 26.87
C GLU A 352 -32.01 48.17 25.54
N LEU A 353 -32.36 48.99 24.52
CA LEU A 353 -32.62 48.50 23.16
C LEU A 353 -31.37 47.86 22.53
N PHE A 354 -30.21 48.53 22.65
CA PHE A 354 -28.94 48.04 22.13
C PHE A 354 -28.48 46.74 22.80
N GLY A 355 -28.72 46.60 24.12
CA GLY A 355 -28.45 45.38 24.87
C GLY A 355 -29.29 44.19 24.40
N LYS A 356 -30.55 44.44 24.02
CA LYS A 356 -31.44 43.42 23.46
C LYS A 356 -31.01 42.98 22.06
N ASP A 357 -30.74 43.94 21.17
CA ASP A 357 -30.27 43.64 19.81
C ASP A 357 -28.92 42.89 19.84
N LEU A 358 -28.04 43.19 20.81
CA LEU A 358 -26.78 42.48 20.98
C LEU A 358 -26.97 41.04 21.49
N GLN A 359 -27.96 40.79 22.34
CA GLN A 359 -28.30 39.42 22.76
C GLN A 359 -28.86 38.60 21.60
N ASP A 360 -29.70 39.20 20.75
CA ASP A 360 -30.25 38.53 19.57
C ASP A 360 -29.14 38.20 18.54
N VAL A 361 -28.19 39.11 18.33
CA VAL A 361 -26.99 38.85 17.51
C VAL A 361 -26.12 37.75 18.11
N LYS A 362 -25.91 37.75 19.43
CA LYS A 362 -25.15 36.70 20.12
C LYS A 362 -25.80 35.32 19.96
N ALA A 363 -27.12 35.23 20.13
CA ALA A 363 -27.86 33.98 19.93
C ALA A 363 -27.76 33.49 18.49
N THR A 364 -27.82 34.40 17.51
CA THR A 364 -27.67 34.09 16.08
C THR A 364 -26.26 33.57 15.76
N VAL A 365 -25.21 34.15 16.34
CA VAL A 365 -23.82 33.69 16.17
C VAL A 365 -23.58 32.34 16.82
N GLU A 366 -24.17 32.07 18.00
CA GLU A 366 -24.11 30.75 18.64
C GLU A 366 -24.80 29.66 17.81
N ASP A 367 -25.95 29.97 17.19
CA ASP A 367 -26.63 29.06 16.24
C ASP A 367 -25.78 28.79 14.99
N HIS A 368 -25.23 29.84 14.38
CA HIS A 368 -24.35 29.69 13.21
C HIS A 368 -23.08 28.89 13.53
N ASN A 369 -22.47 29.09 14.70
CA ASN A 369 -21.31 28.28 15.12
C ASN A 369 -21.67 26.80 15.28
N ARG A 370 -22.85 26.48 15.83
CA ARG A 370 -23.33 25.09 15.88
C ARG A 370 -23.52 24.51 14.49
N ARG A 371 -24.15 25.25 13.57
CA ARG A 371 -24.37 24.81 12.19
C ARG A 371 -23.06 24.59 11.42
N ILE A 372 -22.06 25.45 11.63
CA ILE A 372 -20.72 25.31 11.04
C ILE A 372 -20.01 24.06 11.59
N SER A 373 -20.09 23.80 12.90
CA SER A 373 -19.51 22.61 13.52
C SER A 373 -20.14 21.31 13.00
N ASP A 374 -21.47 21.30 12.82
CA ASP A 374 -22.20 20.16 12.25
C ASP A 374 -21.85 19.94 10.77
N LEU A 375 -21.61 21.03 10.02
CA LEU A 375 -21.10 20.96 8.64
C LEU A 375 -19.67 20.40 8.58
N ALA A 376 -18.79 20.81 9.50
CA ALA A 376 -17.41 20.34 9.57
C ALA A 376 -17.35 18.82 9.81
N GLN A 377 -18.15 18.30 10.74
CA GLN A 377 -18.24 16.84 10.99
C GLN A 377 -18.77 16.07 9.77
N LYS A 378 -19.75 16.63 9.04
CA LYS A 378 -20.25 16.03 7.79
C LYS A 378 -19.19 16.05 6.70
N MET A 379 -18.37 17.10 6.63
CA MET A 379 -17.26 17.21 5.68
C MET A 379 -16.17 16.17 5.97
N ASP A 380 -15.81 15.96 7.23
CA ASP A 380 -14.86 14.91 7.66
C ASP A 380 -15.38 13.50 7.28
N ALA A 381 -16.65 13.23 7.55
CA ALA A 381 -17.28 11.97 7.16
C ALA A 381 -17.29 11.77 5.63
N LEU A 382 -17.47 12.86 4.87
CA LEU A 382 -17.37 12.82 3.42
C LEU A 382 -15.93 12.56 2.96
N GLY A 383 -14.94 13.19 3.61
CA GLY A 383 -13.52 12.98 3.34
C GLY A 383 -13.13 11.52 3.51
N ILE A 384 -13.54 10.87 4.60
CA ILE A 384 -13.31 9.43 4.83
C ILE A 384 -13.94 8.58 3.71
N ARG A 385 -15.15 8.91 3.26
CA ARG A 385 -15.82 8.20 2.16
C ARG A 385 -15.10 8.39 0.82
N VAL A 386 -14.58 9.58 0.56
CA VAL A 386 -13.79 9.89 -0.64
C VAL A 386 -12.49 9.09 -0.64
N THR A 387 -11.75 9.07 0.47
CA THR A 387 -10.52 8.25 0.59
C THR A 387 -10.77 6.77 0.36
N LYS A 388 -11.91 6.25 0.83
CA LYS A 388 -12.29 4.84 0.59
C LYS A 388 -12.68 4.56 -0.86
N LEU A 389 -13.31 5.52 -1.52
CA LEU A 389 -13.58 5.45 -2.96
C LEU A 389 -12.27 5.49 -3.76
N GLU A 390 -11.29 6.30 -3.35
CA GLU A 390 -9.96 6.39 -3.97
C GLU A 390 -9.24 5.04 -3.93
N GLU A 391 -9.21 4.38 -2.77
CA GLU A 391 -8.65 3.02 -2.65
C GLU A 391 -9.34 2.04 -3.61
N THR A 392 -10.67 2.10 -3.70
CA THR A 392 -11.45 1.20 -4.55
C THR A 392 -11.16 1.44 -6.03
N VAL A 393 -11.09 2.69 -6.47
CA VAL A 393 -10.74 3.07 -7.85
C VAL A 393 -9.31 2.66 -8.18
N LYS A 394 -8.35 2.84 -7.26
CA LYS A 394 -6.95 2.44 -7.45
C LYS A 394 -6.80 0.91 -7.56
N ASN A 395 -7.57 0.16 -6.78
CA ASN A 395 -7.63 -1.29 -6.86
C ASN A 395 -8.25 -1.77 -8.19
N MET A 396 -9.34 -1.14 -8.64
CA MET A 396 -9.94 -1.44 -9.96
C MET A 396 -9.00 -1.09 -11.11
N GLN A 397 -8.28 0.04 -11.03
CA GLN A 397 -7.29 0.44 -12.04
C GLN A 397 -6.16 -0.60 -12.14
N ASN A 398 -5.65 -1.08 -11.01
CA ASN A 398 -4.64 -2.13 -10.98
C ASN A 398 -5.16 -3.45 -11.58
N ALA A 399 -6.40 -3.83 -11.25
CA ALA A 399 -7.04 -5.02 -11.82
C ALA A 399 -7.20 -4.89 -13.35
N TYR A 400 -7.70 -3.75 -13.85
CA TYR A 400 -7.82 -3.53 -15.30
C TYR A 400 -6.48 -3.49 -16.02
N GLN A 401 -5.42 -2.92 -15.41
CA GLN A 401 -4.09 -2.97 -16.01
C GLN A 401 -3.54 -4.39 -16.11
N LEU A 402 -3.74 -5.22 -15.08
CA LEU A 402 -3.36 -6.64 -15.12
C LEU A 402 -4.09 -7.38 -16.24
N THR A 403 -5.40 -7.21 -16.36
CA THR A 403 -6.19 -7.85 -17.42
C THR A 403 -5.81 -7.37 -18.82
N ILE A 404 -5.53 -6.07 -19.00
CA ILE A 404 -5.06 -5.51 -20.28
C ILE A 404 -3.70 -6.11 -20.65
N SER A 405 -2.76 -6.22 -19.72
CA SER A 405 -1.46 -6.88 -19.96
C SER A 405 -1.62 -8.36 -20.32
N GLU A 406 -2.51 -9.08 -19.66
CA GLU A 406 -2.78 -10.49 -19.98
C GLU A 406 -3.42 -10.68 -21.36
N ILE A 407 -4.26 -9.73 -21.81
CA ILE A 407 -4.80 -9.71 -23.18
C ILE A 407 -3.71 -9.33 -24.19
N GLU A 408 -2.82 -8.37 -23.88
CA GLU A 408 -1.67 -8.01 -24.72
C GLU A 408 -0.75 -9.22 -24.94
N ASP A 409 -0.48 -10.02 -23.90
CA ASP A 409 0.34 -11.23 -23.98
C ASP A 409 -0.35 -12.33 -24.81
N ARG A 410 -1.66 -12.53 -24.65
CA ARG A 410 -2.43 -13.47 -25.47
C ARG A 410 -2.49 -13.07 -26.94
N LEU A 411 -2.62 -11.77 -27.23
CA LEU A 411 -2.60 -11.25 -28.61
C LEU A 411 -1.22 -11.45 -29.25
N LYS A 412 -0.12 -11.25 -28.51
CA LYS A 412 1.24 -11.60 -28.98
C LYS A 412 1.40 -13.09 -29.26
N ALA A 413 0.91 -13.95 -28.37
CA ALA A 413 0.98 -15.39 -28.56
C ALA A 413 0.19 -15.86 -29.80
N LEU A 414 -0.96 -15.22 -30.08
CA LEU A 414 -1.74 -15.46 -31.30
C LEU A 414 -1.02 -14.96 -32.56
N GLU A 415 -0.26 -13.87 -32.46
CA GLU A 415 0.54 -13.32 -33.55
C GLU A 415 1.78 -14.18 -33.87
N GLU A 416 2.35 -14.86 -32.86
CA GLU A 416 3.48 -15.79 -33.00
C GLU A 416 3.04 -17.19 -33.50
N GLN A 417 1.79 -17.61 -33.26
CA GLN A 417 1.20 -18.81 -33.85
C GLN A 417 0.85 -18.56 -35.32
N ALA A 418 1.84 -18.69 -36.19
CA ALA A 418 1.68 -18.53 -37.63
C ALA A 418 0.64 -19.51 -38.22
N GLY A 419 -0.50 -19.00 -38.69
CA GLY A 419 -1.20 -19.64 -39.81
C GLY A 419 -2.72 -19.53 -39.96
N ASP A 420 -3.50 -19.17 -38.93
CA ASP A 420 -4.98 -19.40 -39.02
C ASP A 420 -5.88 -18.23 -38.55
N PHE A 421 -5.31 -17.08 -38.16
CA PHE A 421 -6.08 -15.90 -37.74
C PHE A 421 -5.99 -14.76 -38.75
N ASP A 422 -7.13 -14.14 -39.04
CA ASP A 422 -7.23 -13.01 -39.99
C ASP A 422 -6.43 -11.79 -39.48
N PRO A 423 -5.42 -11.30 -40.24
CA PRO A 423 -4.56 -10.19 -39.81
C PRO A 423 -5.30 -8.87 -39.59
N GLU A 424 -6.37 -8.60 -40.35
CA GLU A 424 -7.18 -7.38 -40.18
C GLU A 424 -7.93 -7.41 -38.84
N THR A 425 -8.48 -8.57 -38.48
CA THR A 425 -9.17 -8.76 -37.19
C THR A 425 -8.22 -8.61 -35.99
N LEU A 426 -6.99 -9.09 -36.10
CA LEU A 426 -5.97 -8.97 -35.05
C LEU A 426 -5.53 -7.51 -34.83
N GLU A 427 -5.33 -6.76 -35.91
CA GLU A 427 -5.02 -5.32 -35.83
C GLU A 427 -6.18 -4.51 -35.25
N LEU A 428 -7.43 -4.85 -35.61
CA LEU A 428 -8.62 -4.22 -35.04
C LEU A 428 -8.71 -4.48 -33.52
N MET A 429 -8.47 -5.70 -33.07
CA MET A 429 -8.45 -6.06 -31.64
C MET A 429 -7.36 -5.31 -30.85
N LYS A 430 -6.17 -5.13 -31.43
CA LYS A 430 -5.10 -4.32 -30.82
C LYS A 430 -5.49 -2.85 -30.69
N LYS A 431 -6.11 -2.30 -31.73
CA LYS A 431 -6.58 -0.92 -31.75
C LYS A 431 -7.70 -0.66 -30.72
N ASP A 432 -8.65 -1.59 -30.61
CA ASP A 432 -9.74 -1.51 -29.64
C ASP A 432 -9.21 -1.64 -28.20
N LEU A 433 -8.23 -2.52 -27.95
CA LEU A 433 -7.58 -2.65 -26.65
C LEU A 433 -6.82 -1.38 -26.27
N GLN A 434 -6.18 -0.73 -27.24
CA GLN A 434 -5.46 0.52 -27.02
C GLN A 434 -6.41 1.69 -26.72
N ALA A 435 -7.55 1.76 -27.41
CA ALA A 435 -8.61 2.72 -27.11
C ALA A 435 -9.20 2.50 -25.70
N LEU A 436 -9.41 1.24 -25.30
CA LEU A 436 -9.88 0.90 -23.96
C LEU A 436 -8.87 1.32 -22.87
N LYS A 437 -7.57 1.13 -23.12
CA LYS A 437 -6.48 1.53 -22.22
C LYS A 437 -6.42 3.06 -22.03
N GLU A 438 -6.62 3.81 -23.10
CA GLU A 438 -6.68 5.28 -23.04
C GLU A 438 -7.92 5.77 -22.27
N GLU A 439 -9.08 5.16 -22.51
CA GLU A 439 -10.33 5.56 -21.85
C GLU A 439 -10.32 5.25 -20.34
N VAL A 440 -9.79 4.09 -19.93
CA VAL A 440 -9.61 3.74 -18.50
C VAL A 440 -8.68 4.73 -17.80
N ASN A 441 -7.56 5.11 -18.43
CA ASN A 441 -6.63 6.09 -17.86
C ASN A 441 -7.24 7.49 -17.77
N LYS A 442 -8.02 7.91 -18.79
CA LYS A 442 -8.70 9.21 -18.81
C LYS A 442 -9.77 9.31 -17.73
N GLN A 443 -10.55 8.25 -17.52
CA GLN A 443 -11.56 8.19 -16.45
C GLN A 443 -10.90 8.21 -15.07
N ALA A 444 -9.81 7.47 -14.86
CA ALA A 444 -9.04 7.51 -13.61
C ALA A 444 -8.46 8.91 -13.31
N GLN A 445 -7.94 9.61 -14.31
CA GLN A 445 -7.46 10.99 -14.16
C GLN A 445 -8.58 11.99 -13.88
N SER A 446 -9.77 11.79 -14.45
CA SER A 446 -10.92 12.67 -14.21
C SER A 446 -11.45 12.53 -12.77
N ILE A 447 -11.37 11.31 -12.20
CA ILE A 447 -11.70 11.05 -10.80
C ILE A 447 -10.67 11.72 -9.87
N LEU A 448 -9.38 11.62 -10.18
CA LEU A 448 -8.32 12.30 -9.41
C LEU A 448 -8.39 13.84 -9.52
N ALA A 449 -8.90 14.40 -10.62
CA ALA A 449 -9.06 15.85 -10.75
C ALA A 449 -10.15 16.44 -9.82
N LEU A 450 -11.16 15.64 -9.45
CA LEU A 450 -12.18 16.03 -8.47
C LEU A 450 -11.57 16.23 -7.06
N GLN A 451 -10.48 15.53 -6.75
CA GLN A 451 -9.72 15.64 -5.50
C GLN A 451 -9.22 17.07 -5.25
N ASN A 452 -8.58 17.67 -6.27
CA ASN A 452 -8.05 19.03 -6.19
C ASN A 452 -9.15 20.08 -6.02
N GLN A 453 -10.34 19.85 -6.58
CA GLN A 453 -11.47 20.76 -6.36
C GLN A 453 -12.04 20.65 -4.95
N GLN A 454 -12.08 19.46 -4.37
CA GLN A 454 -12.59 19.25 -3.00
C GLN A 454 -11.66 19.84 -1.94
N GLU A 455 -10.34 19.72 -2.12
CA GLU A 455 -9.34 20.29 -1.21
C GLU A 455 -9.36 21.84 -1.22
N VAL A 456 -9.59 22.45 -2.38
CA VAL A 456 -9.76 23.91 -2.53
C VAL A 456 -11.05 24.41 -1.87
N GLN A 457 -12.13 23.64 -1.92
CA GLN A 457 -13.38 23.98 -1.24
C GLN A 457 -13.24 23.89 0.29
N ALA A 458 -12.53 22.89 0.80
CA ALA A 458 -12.25 22.77 2.23
C ALA A 458 -11.44 23.95 2.78
N ARG A 459 -10.41 24.41 2.05
CA ARG A 459 -9.61 25.59 2.44
C ARG A 459 -10.42 26.88 2.51
N LYS A 460 -11.29 27.12 1.53
CA LYS A 460 -12.17 28.32 1.54
C LYS A 460 -13.14 28.33 2.72
N LEU A 461 -13.56 27.16 3.20
CA LEU A 461 -14.45 27.06 4.37
C LEU A 461 -13.72 27.42 5.68
N VAL A 462 -12.44 27.05 5.79
CA VAL A 462 -11.58 27.39 6.93
C VAL A 462 -11.27 28.88 6.96
N GLU A 463 -10.90 29.48 5.81
CA GLU A 463 -10.66 30.93 5.71
C GLU A 463 -11.89 31.76 6.11
N LEU A 464 -13.09 31.33 5.70
CA LEU A 464 -14.33 31.99 6.09
C LEU A 464 -14.61 31.88 7.59
N SER A 465 -14.32 30.70 8.18
CA SER A 465 -14.44 30.47 9.62
C SER A 465 -13.55 31.44 10.41
N ASP A 466 -12.28 31.58 10.01
CA ASP A 466 -11.31 32.45 10.67
C ASP A 466 -11.69 33.94 10.57
N TYR A 467 -12.17 34.38 9.40
CA TYR A 467 -12.63 35.76 9.19
C TYR A 467 -13.84 36.14 10.05
N VAL A 468 -14.84 35.26 10.13
CA VAL A 468 -16.02 35.46 11.00
C VAL A 468 -15.61 35.52 12.46
N GLN A 469 -14.66 34.67 12.83
CA GLN A 469 -14.07 34.62 14.15
C GLN A 469 -13.37 35.95 14.50
N GLU A 470 -12.46 36.48 13.69
CA GLU A 470 -11.82 37.77 13.98
C GLU A 470 -12.83 38.94 14.14
N SER A 471 -13.85 38.96 13.28
CA SER A 471 -14.89 40.00 13.29
C SER A 471 -15.71 40.02 14.58
N VAL A 472 -16.06 38.85 15.14
CA VAL A 472 -16.79 38.74 16.43
C VAL A 472 -15.95 39.23 17.61
N LEU A 473 -14.64 38.98 17.59
CA LEU A 473 -13.73 39.41 18.66
C LEU A 473 -13.58 40.95 18.67
N ALA A 474 -13.52 41.57 17.49
CA ALA A 474 -13.50 43.02 17.33
C ALA A 474 -14.79 43.68 17.87
N LEU A 475 -15.95 43.11 17.57
CA LEU A 475 -17.26 43.59 18.06
C LEU A 475 -17.39 43.48 19.59
N GLN A 476 -16.95 42.36 20.18
CA GLN A 476 -16.93 42.21 21.65
C GLN A 476 -16.00 43.22 22.32
N THR A 477 -14.83 43.47 21.72
CA THR A 477 -13.86 44.45 22.23
C THR A 477 -14.45 45.87 22.21
N ASN A 478 -15.13 46.25 21.13
CA ASN A 478 -15.81 47.53 21.02
C ASN A 478 -16.97 47.67 22.01
N TYR A 479 -17.78 46.62 22.21
CA TYR A 479 -18.86 46.62 23.20
C TYR A 479 -18.32 46.80 24.64
N ASN A 480 -17.25 46.10 25.01
CA ASN A 480 -16.65 46.22 26.34
C ASN A 480 -16.06 47.63 26.57
N ASN A 481 -15.42 48.21 25.56
CA ASN A 481 -14.93 49.58 25.61
C ASN A 481 -16.06 50.60 25.76
N LEU A 482 -17.17 50.40 25.06
CA LEU A 482 -18.34 51.27 25.16
C LEU A 482 -19.00 51.15 26.55
N ASN A 483 -19.17 49.93 27.06
CA ASN A 483 -19.73 49.69 28.40
C ASN A 483 -18.87 50.29 29.51
N ARG A 484 -17.54 50.22 29.39
CA ARG A 484 -16.61 50.90 30.30
C ARG A 484 -16.80 52.42 30.27
N LYS A 485 -16.86 53.02 29.07
CA LYS A 485 -17.10 54.47 28.94
C LYS A 485 -18.44 54.90 29.52
N VAL A 486 -19.50 54.13 29.30
CA VAL A 486 -20.83 54.39 29.88
C VAL A 486 -20.77 54.33 31.41
N THR A 487 -20.07 53.36 31.98
CA THR A 487 -19.89 53.22 33.44
C THR A 487 -19.07 54.39 34.03
N GLU A 488 -18.01 54.82 33.33
CA GLU A 488 -17.21 56.00 33.71
C GLU A 488 -18.06 57.28 33.66
N MET A 489 -18.96 57.40 32.68
CA MET A 489 -19.87 58.54 32.54
C MET A 489 -20.94 58.55 33.64
N ASP A 490 -21.48 57.38 34.01
CA ASP A 490 -22.43 57.22 35.13
C ASP A 490 -21.80 57.59 36.49
N ALA A 491 -20.54 57.21 36.70
CA ALA A 491 -19.76 57.60 37.88
C ALA A 491 -19.48 59.11 37.91
N PHE A 492 -19.16 59.71 36.75
CA PHE A 492 -18.94 61.16 36.64
C PHE A 492 -20.22 61.96 36.91
N ILE A 493 -21.37 61.51 36.41
CA ILE A 493 -22.67 62.11 36.68
C ILE A 493 -23.04 62.00 38.16
N SER A 494 -22.81 60.85 38.80
CA SER A 494 -23.02 60.68 40.25
C SER A 494 -22.18 61.66 41.08
N LEU A 495 -20.96 61.95 40.63
CA LEU A 495 -20.07 62.93 41.26
C LEU A 495 -20.57 64.37 41.05
N LEU A 496 -21.03 64.70 39.82
CA LEU A 496 -21.64 65.99 39.51
C LEU A 496 -22.90 66.22 40.35
N ASP A 497 -23.77 65.22 40.51
CA ASP A 497 -25.01 65.33 41.27
C ASP A 497 -24.72 65.57 42.77
N LYS A 498 -23.71 64.88 43.31
CA LYS A 498 -23.21 65.15 44.67
C LYS A 498 -22.69 66.58 44.81
N ASN A 499 -21.83 67.04 43.90
CA ASN A 499 -21.27 68.38 43.96
C ASN A 499 -22.35 69.46 43.81
N LEU A 500 -23.35 69.24 42.96
CA LEU A 500 -24.50 70.14 42.81
C LEU A 500 -25.29 70.24 44.11
N LYS A 501 -25.52 69.11 44.79
CA LYS A 501 -26.23 69.04 46.08
C LYS A 501 -25.47 69.75 47.20
N ASP A 502 -24.14 69.57 47.24
CA ASP A 502 -23.26 70.27 48.18
C ASP A 502 -23.27 71.79 47.91
N THR A 503 -23.25 72.19 46.63
CA THR A 503 -23.32 73.60 46.22
C THR A 503 -24.68 74.22 46.54
N GLN A 504 -25.79 73.49 46.33
CA GLN A 504 -27.13 73.93 46.75
C GLN A 504 -27.22 74.10 48.26
N GLY A 505 -26.61 73.20 49.05
CA GLY A 505 -26.50 73.34 50.50
C GLY A 505 -25.71 74.59 50.90
N ALA A 506 -24.59 74.87 50.23
CA ALA A 506 -23.78 76.06 50.46
C ALA A 506 -24.53 77.36 50.09
N VAL A 507 -25.23 77.39 48.94
CA VAL A 507 -26.06 78.52 48.53
C VAL A 507 -27.21 78.74 49.52
N ALA A 508 -27.89 77.69 49.97
CA ALA A 508 -28.93 77.80 51.00
C ALA A 508 -28.38 78.38 52.32
N GLY A 509 -27.20 77.92 52.76
CA GLY A 509 -26.52 78.47 53.94
C GLY A 509 -26.09 79.93 53.77
N LEU A 510 -25.63 80.31 52.57
CA LEU A 510 -25.33 81.71 52.23
C LEU A 510 -26.60 82.56 52.21
N THR A 511 -27.71 82.07 51.64
CA THR A 511 -29.01 82.75 51.67
C THR A 511 -29.49 82.97 53.10
N GLU A 512 -29.36 81.98 53.98
CA GLU A 512 -29.72 82.12 55.39
C GLU A 512 -28.82 83.16 56.09
N THR A 513 -27.51 83.15 55.83
CA THR A 513 -26.56 84.13 56.36
C THR A 513 -26.86 85.54 55.87
N VAL A 514 -27.16 85.72 54.57
CA VAL A 514 -27.53 87.00 53.98
C VAL A 514 -28.85 87.51 54.58
N ASN A 515 -29.85 86.66 54.75
CA ASN A 515 -31.10 87.02 55.42
C ASN A 515 -30.87 87.42 56.88
N GLN A 516 -29.96 86.72 57.58
CA GLN A 516 -29.60 87.04 58.94
C GLN A 516 -28.88 88.39 59.05
N HIS A 517 -27.92 88.66 58.16
CA HIS A 517 -27.25 89.95 58.06
C HIS A 517 -28.22 91.07 57.68
N ALA A 518 -29.15 90.84 56.74
CA ALA A 518 -30.18 91.81 56.39
C ALA A 518 -31.08 92.15 57.60
N SER A 519 -31.45 91.14 58.40
CA SER A 519 -32.17 91.36 59.66
C SER A 519 -31.34 92.15 60.68
N GLN A 520 -30.06 91.83 60.84
CA GLN A 520 -29.14 92.54 61.73
C GLN A 520 -28.94 94.00 61.29
N ILE A 521 -28.84 94.23 59.99
CA ILE A 521 -28.75 95.57 59.40
C ILE A 521 -30.04 96.35 59.68
N ASN A 522 -31.22 95.74 59.51
CA ASN A 522 -32.50 96.38 59.87
C ASN A 522 -32.61 96.69 61.37
N ASP A 523 -32.14 95.81 62.25
CA ASP A 523 -32.08 96.07 63.69
C ASP A 523 -31.11 97.20 64.04
N LEU A 524 -29.96 97.27 63.36
CA LEU A 524 -29.01 98.38 63.49
C LEU A 524 -29.63 99.70 62.99
N TYR A 525 -30.36 99.69 61.88
CA TYR A 525 -31.10 100.87 61.40
C TYR A 525 -32.18 101.32 62.39
N ARG A 526 -32.97 100.41 62.99
CA ARG A 526 -33.90 100.76 64.08
C ARG A 526 -33.20 101.32 65.31
N LYS A 527 -32.01 100.80 65.65
CA LYS A 527 -31.18 101.37 66.72
C LYS A 527 -30.69 102.78 66.37
N ILE A 528 -30.28 103.02 65.13
CA ILE A 528 -29.90 104.35 64.64
C ILE A 528 -31.10 105.30 64.68
N GLU A 529 -32.29 104.87 64.25
CA GLU A 529 -33.52 105.65 64.30
C GLU A 529 -33.93 105.98 65.75
N ASN A 530 -33.83 105.02 66.67
CA ASN A 530 -34.04 105.26 68.11
C ASN A 530 -32.97 106.20 68.69
N LEU A 531 -31.70 106.05 68.33
CA LEU A 531 -30.62 106.95 68.76
C LEU A 531 -30.83 108.37 68.20
N GLN A 532 -31.34 108.51 66.98
CA GLN A 532 -31.72 109.79 66.36
C GLN A 532 -32.94 110.41 67.06
N GLN A 533 -33.95 109.63 67.47
CA GLN A 533 -35.06 110.11 68.30
C GLN A 533 -34.63 110.48 69.73
N GLU A 534 -33.63 109.80 70.29
CA GLU A 534 -33.00 110.21 71.56
C GLU A 534 -32.14 111.47 71.38
N GLN A 535 -31.60 111.72 70.18
CA GLN A 535 -30.79 112.90 69.84
C GLN A 535 -31.54 114.24 70.03
N ASP A 536 -32.87 114.24 69.88
CA ASP A 536 -33.77 115.39 70.15
C ASP A 536 -33.90 115.73 71.66
N LYS A 537 -33.30 114.94 72.57
CA LYS A 537 -33.29 115.18 74.02
C LYS A 537 -31.92 115.57 74.59
N TYR A 538 -30.89 115.74 73.76
CA TYR A 538 -29.56 116.14 74.23
C TYR A 538 -29.35 117.66 74.16
N VAL A 539 -28.83 118.17 75.28
CA VAL A 539 -28.51 119.57 75.61
C VAL A 539 -27.53 120.18 74.60
N THR A 540 -27.68 121.45 74.24
CA THR A 540 -26.91 122.10 73.16
C THR A 540 -25.48 122.47 73.58
N ARG A 541 -24.55 122.57 72.62
CA ARG A 541 -23.12 122.94 72.82
C ARG A 541 -22.94 124.24 73.63
N GLU A 542 -23.89 125.16 73.53
CA GLU A 542 -23.91 126.45 74.22
C GLU A 542 -24.15 126.34 75.73
N GLU A 543 -24.76 125.23 76.20
CA GLU A 543 -25.03 124.94 77.62
C GLU A 543 -23.86 124.17 78.28
N VAL A 544 -23.06 123.45 77.48
CA VAL A 544 -21.83 122.76 77.92
C VAL A 544 -20.65 123.75 78.04
N GLU A 545 -20.59 124.78 77.20
CA GLU A 545 -19.51 125.79 77.22
C GLU A 545 -19.58 126.76 78.42
N LYS A 546 -20.69 126.80 79.18
CA LYS A 546 -20.82 127.62 80.42
C LYS A 546 -20.41 126.92 81.72
N ILE A 547 -20.22 125.61 81.71
CA ILE A 547 -19.95 124.80 82.93
C ILE A 547 -18.46 124.48 83.11
N LEU A 548 -17.64 124.60 82.05
CA LEU A 548 -16.24 124.16 82.05
C LEU A 548 -15.20 125.26 82.33
N ASP A 549 -15.63 126.45 82.74
CA ASP A 549 -14.78 127.66 82.81
C ASP A 549 -13.97 127.82 84.12
N ASN A 550 -13.73 126.79 84.93
CA ASN A 550 -12.99 126.99 86.21
C ASN A 550 -12.12 125.85 86.79
N TYR A 551 -11.88 124.73 86.09
CA TYR A 551 -11.07 123.64 86.67
C TYR A 551 -9.97 123.13 85.72
N TYR A 552 -8.91 123.93 85.61
CA TYR A 552 -7.59 123.51 85.16
C TYR A 552 -6.98 122.50 86.14
N ASP A 553 -6.20 121.52 85.65
CA ASP A 553 -4.74 121.62 85.78
C ASP A 553 -3.97 120.88 84.66
N LYS A 554 -2.93 121.56 84.16
CA LYS A 554 -2.22 121.36 82.88
C LYS A 554 -0.82 120.74 83.07
N SER A 555 -0.48 120.27 84.27
CA SER A 555 0.91 119.84 84.59
C SER A 555 1.09 118.30 84.66
N GLU A 556 0.01 117.55 84.87
CA GLU A 556 0.07 116.08 85.00
C GLU A 556 0.11 115.34 83.65
N MET A 557 -0.35 115.99 82.58
CA MET A 557 -0.51 115.40 81.24
C MET A 557 0.80 115.40 80.41
N ASP A 558 1.71 116.37 80.65
CA ASP A 558 2.98 116.48 79.91
C ASP A 558 4.07 115.49 80.39
N SER A 559 3.98 114.99 81.62
CA SER A 559 4.94 114.03 82.17
C SER A 559 4.77 112.62 81.60
N VAL A 560 3.57 112.24 81.16
CA VAL A 560 3.26 110.90 80.63
C VAL A 560 3.61 110.80 79.14
N LEU A 561 3.50 111.90 78.38
CA LEU A 561 3.84 111.92 76.95
C LEU A 561 5.36 111.79 76.68
N THR A 562 6.21 112.30 77.59
CA THR A 562 7.68 112.34 77.38
C THR A 562 8.33 110.94 77.46
N GLU A 563 7.78 110.01 78.25
CA GLU A 563 8.33 108.66 78.42
C GLU A 563 7.93 107.70 77.27
N VAL A 564 6.83 108.00 76.58
CA VAL A 564 6.36 107.24 75.40
C VAL A 564 7.21 107.55 74.16
N TYR A 565 7.61 108.81 73.96
CA TYR A 565 8.45 109.22 72.82
C TYR A 565 9.88 108.65 72.86
N ARG A 566 10.42 108.31 74.03
CA ARG A 566 11.76 107.72 74.19
C ARG A 566 11.85 106.25 73.77
N LYS A 567 10.74 105.50 73.86
CA LYS A 567 10.67 104.07 73.49
C LYS A 567 10.41 103.83 72.00
N ILE A 568 9.94 104.83 71.26
CA ILE A 568 9.62 104.74 69.83
C ILE A 568 10.86 105.02 68.95
N ASN A 569 11.86 105.77 69.44
CA ASN A 569 13.07 106.15 68.69
C ASN A 569 14.23 105.13 68.74
N ALA A 570 13.97 103.87 69.10
CA ALA A 570 14.99 102.80 69.18
C ALA A 570 14.77 101.64 68.17
N CYS A 571 13.96 101.85 67.12
CA CYS A 571 13.77 100.88 66.04
C CYS A 571 14.71 101.14 64.84
N PRO A 572 15.22 100.10 64.15
CA PRO A 572 16.10 100.23 62.98
C PRO A 572 15.40 100.86 61.76
N THR A 573 16.18 101.51 60.88
CA THR A 573 15.71 102.19 59.66
C THR A 573 15.64 101.29 58.42
N LEU A 574 14.83 101.69 57.42
CA LEU A 574 14.52 100.93 56.19
C LEU A 574 15.75 100.53 55.36
N ASP A 575 16.84 101.30 55.39
CA ASP A 575 18.09 100.96 54.69
C ASP A 575 18.86 99.81 55.36
N ASP A 576 18.71 99.61 56.67
CA ASP A 576 19.27 98.46 57.39
C ASP A 576 18.50 97.17 57.09
N VAL A 577 17.20 97.30 56.77
CA VAL A 577 16.35 96.18 56.33
C VAL A 577 16.66 95.79 54.88
N ASN A 578 16.89 96.76 53.99
CA ASN A 578 17.20 96.49 52.58
C ASN A 578 18.56 95.80 52.38
N ARG A 579 19.59 96.15 53.17
CA ARG A 579 20.90 95.48 53.14
C ARG A 579 20.84 94.01 53.59
N VAL A 580 19.96 93.69 54.55
CA VAL A 580 19.72 92.31 55.02
C VAL A 580 18.90 91.51 53.99
N VAL A 581 18.04 92.16 53.21
CA VAL A 581 17.29 91.54 52.11
C VAL A 581 18.19 91.25 50.90
N GLU A 582 19.14 92.12 50.55
CA GLU A 582 20.13 91.85 49.49
C GLU A 582 21.11 90.72 49.87
N GLU A 583 21.63 90.68 51.11
CA GLU A 583 22.44 89.55 51.60
C GLU A 583 21.64 88.23 51.67
N ALA A 584 20.32 88.29 51.91
CA ALA A 584 19.42 87.13 51.87
C ALA A 584 19.12 86.67 50.43
N ALA A 585 19.01 87.59 49.48
CA ALA A 585 18.80 87.29 48.06
C ALA A 585 20.05 86.64 47.41
N GLU A 586 21.27 87.12 47.72
CA GLU A 586 22.51 86.48 47.25
C GLU A 586 22.70 85.07 47.87
N LYS A 587 22.31 84.86 49.13
CA LYS A 587 22.29 83.53 49.75
C LYS A 587 21.28 82.58 49.11
N MET A 588 20.07 83.06 48.78
CA MET A 588 19.06 82.26 48.08
C MET A 588 19.50 81.91 46.66
N GLN A 589 20.16 82.83 45.94
CA GLN A 589 20.71 82.55 44.62
C GLN A 589 21.85 81.52 44.68
N THR A 590 22.72 81.61 45.69
CA THR A 590 23.78 80.60 45.93
C THR A 590 23.20 79.23 46.29
N GLN A 591 22.08 79.18 47.04
CA GLN A 591 21.37 77.93 47.34
C GLN A 591 20.66 77.34 46.12
N LEU A 592 20.09 78.17 45.25
CA LEU A 592 19.49 77.73 43.98
C LEU A 592 20.55 77.15 43.04
N ASP A 593 21.74 77.76 42.96
CA ASP A 593 22.85 77.24 42.15
C ASP A 593 23.39 75.89 42.72
N GLN A 594 23.42 75.72 44.05
CA GLN A 594 23.75 74.44 44.70
C GLN A 594 22.68 73.36 44.49
N MET A 595 21.41 73.73 44.48
CA MET A 595 20.30 72.82 44.17
C MET A 595 20.35 72.38 42.70
N GLN A 596 20.66 73.29 41.77
CA GLN A 596 20.84 72.96 40.36
C GLN A 596 22.03 72.02 40.14
N GLN A 597 23.15 72.22 40.85
CA GLN A 597 24.29 71.31 40.84
C GLN A 597 23.95 69.91 41.38
N SER A 598 23.09 69.82 42.39
CA SER A 598 22.61 68.55 42.94
C SER A 598 21.65 67.84 41.97
N ILE A 599 20.81 68.57 41.24
CA ILE A 599 19.94 68.02 40.18
C ILE A 599 20.79 67.45 39.04
N ASP A 600 21.86 68.16 38.63
CA ASP A 600 22.75 67.67 37.58
C ASP A 600 23.57 66.44 38.02
N GLN A 601 23.99 66.37 39.29
CA GLN A 601 24.61 65.16 39.87
C GLN A 601 23.63 63.98 39.95
N LEU A 602 22.39 64.22 40.37
CA LEU A 602 21.35 63.18 40.42
C LEU A 602 21.01 62.66 39.02
N ASN A 603 20.98 63.52 38.00
CA ASN A 603 20.77 63.12 36.61
C ASN A 603 21.93 62.28 36.05
N MET A 604 23.18 62.60 36.40
CA MET A 604 24.33 61.76 36.05
C MET A 604 24.30 60.40 36.79
N GLN A 605 23.89 60.37 38.05
CA GLN A 605 23.73 59.12 38.81
C GLN A 605 22.59 58.25 38.23
N LEU A 606 21.51 58.85 37.75
CA LEU A 606 20.39 58.15 37.12
C LEU A 606 20.79 57.55 35.76
N ALA A 607 21.66 58.23 35.01
CA ALA A 607 22.24 57.71 33.76
C ALA A 607 23.23 56.55 34.00
N ASP A 608 24.04 56.61 35.06
CA ASP A 608 24.97 55.53 35.41
C ASP A 608 24.23 54.30 35.97
N LEU A 609 23.19 54.51 36.78
CA LEU A 609 22.33 53.45 37.31
C LEU A 609 21.58 52.70 36.18
N ASN A 610 21.05 53.42 35.18
CA ASN A 610 20.43 52.80 34.01
C ASN A 610 21.41 51.92 33.22
N LYS A 611 22.67 52.34 33.11
CA LYS A 611 23.72 51.56 32.44
C LYS A 611 24.14 50.33 33.23
N GLN A 612 24.12 50.41 34.57
CA GLN A 612 24.39 49.26 35.44
C GLN A 612 23.28 48.20 35.36
N VAL A 613 22.00 48.60 35.29
CA VAL A 613 20.85 47.69 35.11
C VAL A 613 20.91 46.95 33.77
N GLU A 614 21.27 47.64 32.68
CA GLU A 614 21.40 47.03 31.35
C GLU A 614 22.55 46.00 31.29
N MET A 615 23.69 46.27 31.94
CA MET A 615 24.78 45.30 32.06
C MET A 615 24.40 44.10 32.94
N LEU A 616 23.56 44.30 33.96
CA LEU A 616 23.04 43.24 34.83
C LEU A 616 22.13 42.27 34.07
N MET A 617 21.16 42.82 33.33
CA MET A 617 20.22 42.06 32.52
C MET A 617 20.96 41.21 31.48
N ASN A 618 22.03 41.74 30.87
CA ASN A 618 22.83 41.00 29.90
C ASN A 618 23.70 39.87 30.50
N ARG A 619 24.03 39.91 31.81
CA ARG A 619 24.81 38.86 32.49
C ARG A 619 24.01 37.59 32.79
N ILE A 620 22.69 37.65 32.77
CA ILE A 620 21.81 36.49 33.03
C ILE A 620 21.82 35.56 31.82
N GLN A 621 22.44 34.38 31.98
CA GLN A 621 22.58 33.36 30.93
C GLN A 621 21.40 32.39 30.92
N SER A 622 20.88 32.02 32.09
CA SER A 622 19.69 31.17 32.26
C SER A 622 18.69 31.82 33.21
N PHE A 623 17.39 31.67 32.91
CA PHE A 623 16.26 32.25 33.65
C PHE A 623 15.06 31.29 33.55
N GLU A 624 15.05 30.24 34.37
CA GLU A 624 14.13 29.09 34.25
C GLU A 624 13.15 29.04 35.43
N LEU A 625 11.85 28.84 35.15
CA LEU A 625 10.81 28.79 36.17
C LEU A 625 10.62 27.35 36.67
N LEU A 626 10.99 27.12 37.92
CA LEU A 626 10.87 25.84 38.59
C LEU A 626 9.39 25.51 38.85
N ALA A 627 8.99 24.29 38.49
CA ALA A 627 7.65 23.78 38.73
C ALA A 627 7.54 23.14 40.12
N ASP A 628 6.39 23.29 40.78
CA ASP A 628 6.09 22.63 42.05
C ASP A 628 5.67 21.17 41.86
N TYR A 629 5.16 20.82 40.67
CA TYR A 629 4.74 19.47 40.30
C TYR A 629 5.55 18.90 39.13
N SER A 630 5.73 17.58 39.09
CA SER A 630 6.52 16.90 38.05
C SER A 630 5.94 17.00 36.64
N ASP A 631 4.68 17.39 36.49
CA ASP A 631 4.05 17.66 35.19
C ASP A 631 4.32 19.09 34.68
N GLY A 632 5.17 19.85 35.38
CA GLY A 632 5.54 21.20 35.00
C GLY A 632 4.53 22.26 35.46
N SER A 633 3.63 21.94 36.40
CA SER A 633 2.68 22.91 36.96
C SER A 633 3.18 23.57 38.26
N VAL A 634 2.67 24.77 38.54
CA VAL A 634 2.97 25.58 39.74
C VAL A 634 1.78 25.55 40.69
N MET A 635 2.06 25.43 41.98
CA MET A 635 1.08 25.34 43.05
C MET A 635 0.46 26.69 43.39
N VAL A 636 -0.87 26.67 43.55
CA VAL A 636 -1.65 27.78 44.07
C VAL A 636 -2.37 27.35 45.34
N THR A 637 -2.31 28.19 46.37
CA THR A 637 -2.96 28.02 47.68
C THR A 637 -3.99 29.11 47.93
N ASP A 638 -5.00 28.84 48.77
CA ASP A 638 -5.90 29.88 49.25
C ASP A 638 -5.25 30.68 50.38
N GLU A 639 -5.41 32.00 50.36
CA GLU A 639 -4.98 32.89 51.47
C GLU A 639 -6.21 33.36 52.27
N SER A 640 -7.33 33.59 51.59
CA SER A 640 -8.64 33.93 52.16
C SER A 640 -9.74 33.76 51.10
N ALA A 641 -11.02 33.82 51.49
CA ALA A 641 -12.13 33.60 50.55
C ALA A 641 -12.04 34.54 49.32
N GLY A 642 -11.78 33.96 48.14
CA GLY A 642 -11.65 34.68 46.88
C GLY A 642 -10.24 35.23 46.55
N LYS A 643 -9.26 35.11 47.46
CA LYS A 643 -7.86 35.53 47.25
C LYS A 643 -6.92 34.31 47.31
N TYR A 644 -6.17 34.12 46.23
CA TYR A 644 -5.25 33.02 46.03
C TYR A 644 -3.82 33.53 45.93
N VAL A 645 -2.87 32.71 46.38
CA VAL A 645 -1.44 33.03 46.35
C VAL A 645 -0.64 31.87 45.79
N MET A 646 0.47 32.20 45.13
CA MET A 646 1.47 31.26 44.65
C MET A 646 2.88 31.81 44.89
N THR A 647 3.87 30.92 44.91
CA THR A 647 5.28 31.29 45.02
C THR A 647 6.01 30.76 43.80
N LEU A 648 6.43 31.66 42.91
CA LEU A 648 7.16 31.32 41.69
C LEU A 648 8.65 31.32 41.99
N LYS A 649 9.32 30.19 41.74
CA LYS A 649 10.76 30.03 42.00
C LYS A 649 11.51 30.01 40.68
N VAL A 650 12.38 30.98 40.46
CA VAL A 650 13.13 31.13 39.21
C VAL A 650 14.61 30.93 39.48
N GLU A 651 15.22 29.97 38.80
CA GLU A 651 16.66 29.75 38.86
C GLU A 651 17.38 30.73 37.92
N ILE A 652 18.37 31.45 38.43
CA ILE A 652 19.14 32.45 37.70
C ILE A 652 20.62 32.06 37.68
N THR A 653 21.22 31.95 36.49
CA THR A 653 22.65 31.66 36.31
C THR A 653 23.37 32.82 35.60
N PRO A 654 24.51 33.32 36.12
CA PRO A 654 25.19 32.92 37.36
C PRO A 654 24.55 33.50 38.64
N GLU A 655 24.73 32.84 39.80
CA GLU A 655 24.16 33.22 41.11
C GLU A 655 24.52 34.66 41.54
N GLU A 656 25.66 35.18 41.09
CA GLU A 656 26.11 36.55 41.37
C GLU A 656 25.13 37.60 40.82
N ALA A 657 24.51 37.35 39.65
CA ALA A 657 23.54 38.26 39.04
C ALA A 657 22.25 38.38 39.88
N LEU A 658 21.90 37.32 40.63
CA LEU A 658 20.72 37.28 41.49
C LEU A 658 20.86 38.19 42.72
N ASN A 659 22.05 38.24 43.33
CA ASN A 659 22.30 39.06 44.51
C ASN A 659 22.20 40.57 44.21
N GLU A 660 22.45 40.96 42.96
CA GLU A 660 22.34 42.34 42.50
C GLU A 660 20.89 42.70 42.06
N LEU A 661 20.04 41.70 41.72
CA LEU A 661 18.63 41.87 41.32
C LEU A 661 17.66 42.15 42.48
N LYS A 662 17.91 41.57 43.67
CA LYS A 662 16.96 41.61 44.81
C LYS A 662 16.67 43.03 45.33
N ASP A 663 17.60 43.96 45.12
CA ASP A 663 17.51 45.34 45.63
C ASP A 663 16.84 46.29 44.62
N LEU A 664 16.53 45.81 43.41
CA LEU A 664 15.89 46.56 42.33
C LEU A 664 14.36 46.42 42.38
N LYS A 665 13.68 47.41 42.96
CA LYS A 665 12.21 47.44 43.04
C LYS A 665 11.58 47.76 41.68
N GLY A 666 10.57 46.98 41.28
CA GLY A 666 9.74 47.24 40.10
C GLY A 666 10.19 46.60 38.79
N ILE A 667 11.30 45.85 38.79
CA ILE A 667 11.81 45.15 37.59
C ILE A 667 11.18 43.75 37.44
N VAL A 668 10.81 43.11 38.56
CA VAL A 668 10.21 41.76 38.55
C VAL A 668 8.70 41.85 38.41
N GLY A 669 8.18 41.27 37.33
CA GLY A 669 6.75 41.15 37.06
C GLY A 669 6.34 39.71 36.79
N VAL A 670 5.03 39.50 36.59
CA VAL A 670 4.46 38.19 36.26
C VAL A 670 3.54 38.36 35.07
N ARG A 671 3.71 37.52 34.06
CA ARG A 671 2.80 37.44 32.91
C ARG A 671 1.91 36.22 33.06
N CYS A 672 0.60 36.43 32.93
CA CYS A 672 -0.39 35.37 32.93
C CYS A 672 -0.98 35.22 31.52
N LYS A 673 -1.20 33.98 31.07
CA LYS A 673 -1.90 33.66 29.83
C LYS A 673 -2.84 32.47 30.02
N SER A 674 -3.80 32.28 29.12
CA SER A 674 -4.69 31.11 29.15
C SER A 674 -4.04 29.88 28.51
N VAL A 675 -4.32 28.68 29.03
CA VAL A 675 -3.86 27.38 28.49
C VAL A 675 -4.69 26.94 27.27
N ILE A 676 -5.94 27.43 27.17
CA ILE A 676 -6.82 27.22 26.02
C ILE A 676 -7.29 28.61 25.54
N PRO A 677 -7.13 28.98 24.26
CA PRO A 677 -7.72 30.20 23.72
C PRO A 677 -9.23 29.97 23.54
N VAL A 678 -10.01 30.12 24.61
CA VAL A 678 -11.47 30.08 24.52
C VAL A 678 -11.97 31.49 24.25
N ARG A 679 -12.75 31.67 23.18
CA ARG A 679 -13.53 32.89 22.90
C ARG A 679 -14.58 33.08 23.98
N GLY A 680 -14.18 33.78 25.02
CA GLY A 680 -15.01 34.18 26.15
C GLY A 680 -14.06 34.75 27.18
N ALA A 681 -14.02 36.06 27.30
CA ALA A 681 -13.22 36.75 28.30
C ALA A 681 -13.65 36.30 29.71
N SER A 682 -12.99 35.27 30.22
CA SER A 682 -12.66 35.24 31.64
C SER A 682 -11.46 36.18 31.72
N GLU A 683 -11.62 37.38 32.25
CA GLU A 683 -10.49 38.30 32.44
C GLU A 683 -9.33 37.52 33.03
N LEU A 684 -8.14 37.65 32.42
CA LEU A 684 -6.94 37.05 33.00
C LEU A 684 -6.83 37.59 34.42
N PRO A 685 -6.70 36.72 35.43
CA PRO A 685 -6.61 37.16 36.81
C PRO A 685 -5.49 38.18 36.96
N ALA A 686 -5.79 39.34 37.52
CA ALA A 686 -4.79 40.36 37.81
C ALA A 686 -3.81 39.82 38.85
N MET A 687 -2.56 39.62 38.42
CA MET A 687 -1.48 39.07 39.25
C MET A 687 -0.71 40.23 39.89
N GLN A 688 -0.66 40.25 41.22
CA GLN A 688 0.12 41.23 41.96
C GLN A 688 1.33 40.56 42.61
N VAL A 689 2.53 41.09 42.35
CA VAL A 689 3.75 40.65 43.04
C VAL A 689 3.73 41.27 44.44
N GLU A 690 3.56 40.42 45.45
CA GLU A 690 3.46 40.81 46.86
C GLU A 690 4.84 40.96 47.49
N ASN A 691 5.76 40.06 47.13
CA ASN A 691 7.11 40.05 47.67
C ASN A 691 8.07 39.34 46.71
N VAL A 692 9.34 39.77 46.72
CA VAL A 692 10.43 39.15 45.98
C VAL A 692 11.58 38.91 46.94
N THR A 693 12.02 37.67 47.06
CA THR A 693 13.15 37.26 47.90
C THR A 693 14.14 36.45 47.08
N ALA A 694 15.42 36.54 47.42
CA ALA A 694 16.49 35.83 46.69
C ALA A 694 17.39 35.09 47.67
N ALA A 695 17.59 33.80 47.44
CA ALA A 695 18.50 32.96 48.22
C ALA A 695 18.99 31.75 47.39
N ASN A 696 20.26 31.37 47.55
CA ASN A 696 20.86 30.14 46.98
C ASN A 696 20.60 29.97 45.46
N GLY A 697 20.87 30.98 44.64
CA GLY A 697 20.67 30.92 43.18
C GLY A 697 19.21 30.97 42.69
N VAL A 698 18.22 31.07 43.58
CA VAL A 698 16.79 31.11 43.24
C VAL A 698 16.14 32.45 43.65
N LEU A 699 15.42 33.05 42.70
CA LEU A 699 14.52 34.18 42.91
C LEU A 699 13.12 33.64 43.24
N GLU A 700 12.63 33.90 44.44
CA GLU A 700 11.28 33.56 44.86
C GLU A 700 10.37 34.80 44.73
N VAL A 701 9.32 34.69 43.91
CA VAL A 701 8.33 35.74 43.65
C VAL A 701 6.99 35.29 44.21
N LYS A 702 6.54 35.92 45.30
CA LYS A 702 5.21 35.68 45.86
C LYS A 702 4.19 36.52 45.11
N VAL A 703 3.16 35.86 44.59
CA VAL A 703 2.15 36.47 43.72
C VAL A 703 0.77 36.19 44.28
N SER A 704 -0.08 37.21 44.33
CA SER A 704 -1.50 37.06 44.68
C SER A 704 -2.41 37.41 43.52
N PHE A 705 -3.59 36.79 43.51
CA PHE A 705 -4.64 37.05 42.53
C PHE A 705 -6.01 36.60 43.04
N ALA A 706 -7.08 37.10 42.43
CA ALA A 706 -8.46 36.77 42.80
C ALA A 706 -9.16 35.95 41.71
N LEU A 707 -9.97 34.96 42.10
CA LEU A 707 -10.84 34.18 41.19
C LEU A 707 -12.24 33.99 41.78
N GLN A 708 -13.26 34.01 40.91
CA GLN A 708 -14.67 33.91 41.30
C GLN A 708 -15.11 32.49 41.71
N GLN A 709 -14.50 31.43 41.17
CA GLN A 709 -14.85 30.04 41.48
C GLN A 709 -13.59 29.18 41.63
N MET A 710 -13.57 28.34 42.67
CA MET A 710 -12.44 27.47 43.00
C MET A 710 -12.49 26.18 42.16
N PRO A 711 -11.47 25.85 41.37
CA PRO A 711 -11.30 24.50 40.83
C PRO A 711 -11.09 23.51 41.97
N ALA A 712 -11.62 22.30 41.85
CA ALA A 712 -11.43 21.26 42.89
C ALA A 712 -9.92 21.00 43.15
N GLU A 713 -9.57 20.62 44.38
CA GLU A 713 -8.19 20.32 44.77
C GLU A 713 -7.50 19.38 43.76
N GLY A 714 -6.27 19.72 43.37
CA GLY A 714 -5.49 18.95 42.40
C GLY A 714 -5.81 19.17 40.93
N ASN A 715 -6.88 19.90 40.60
CA ASN A 715 -7.17 20.23 39.21
C ASN A 715 -6.21 21.30 38.68
N LEU A 716 -5.82 21.12 37.42
CA LEU A 716 -5.14 22.15 36.64
C LEU A 716 -6.10 23.33 36.44
N MET A 717 -5.57 24.53 36.59
CA MET A 717 -6.25 25.76 36.24
C MET A 717 -6.11 26.03 34.74
N PRO A 718 -7.04 26.79 34.15
CA PRO A 718 -6.94 27.20 32.75
C PRO A 718 -5.90 28.30 32.50
N TYR A 719 -5.02 28.59 33.47
CA TYR A 719 -4.04 29.69 33.41
C TYR A 719 -2.60 29.17 33.48
N GLN A 720 -1.72 29.87 32.78
CA GLN A 720 -0.28 29.69 32.74
C GLN A 720 0.41 30.98 33.17
N VAL A 721 1.48 30.87 33.94
CA VAL A 721 2.25 32.03 34.42
C VAL A 721 3.72 31.92 34.03
N ALA A 722 4.34 33.07 33.81
CA ALA A 722 5.77 33.22 33.63
C ALA A 722 6.25 34.42 34.45
N VAL A 723 7.47 34.36 34.99
CA VAL A 723 8.11 35.53 35.61
C VAL A 723 8.79 36.33 34.52
N VAL A 724 8.71 37.65 34.60
CA VAL A 724 9.37 38.58 33.68
C VAL A 724 10.28 39.51 34.47
N LEU A 725 11.49 39.73 33.95
CA LEU A 725 12.30 40.89 34.32
C LEU A 725 12.14 41.92 33.20
N ASP A 726 11.70 43.13 33.55
CA ASP A 726 11.40 44.19 32.59
C ASP A 726 12.00 45.52 33.09
N ASP A 727 12.93 46.11 32.33
CA ASP A 727 13.54 47.40 32.64
C ASP A 727 12.97 48.56 31.80
N ASN A 728 11.83 48.33 31.12
CA ASN A 728 11.17 49.20 30.14
C ASN A 728 11.87 49.34 28.77
N ASN A 729 13.06 48.76 28.58
CA ASN A 729 13.77 48.75 27.29
C ASN A 729 14.01 47.32 26.77
N ASN A 730 14.37 46.40 27.66
CA ASN A 730 14.60 44.98 27.41
C ASN A 730 13.82 44.13 28.42
N HIS A 731 13.43 42.92 28.01
CA HIS A 731 12.77 41.98 28.92
C HIS A 731 13.36 40.57 28.81
N LYS A 732 13.43 39.86 29.95
CA LYS A 732 13.68 38.41 30.02
C LYS A 732 12.45 37.73 30.59
N LEU A 733 12.01 36.67 29.93
CA LEU A 733 10.78 35.94 30.26
C LEU A 733 11.14 34.48 30.53
N SER A 734 10.65 33.92 31.63
CA SER A 734 10.75 32.48 31.89
C SER A 734 9.78 31.69 30.99
N GLU A 735 9.88 30.37 30.96
CA GLU A 735 8.80 29.58 30.36
C GLU A 735 7.47 29.74 31.11
N TYR A 736 6.38 29.49 30.37
CA TYR A 736 5.04 29.49 30.94
C TYR A 736 4.73 28.14 31.56
N ARG A 737 4.35 28.15 32.85
CA ARG A 737 3.98 26.96 33.62
C ARG A 737 2.51 27.04 34.02
N THR A 738 1.78 25.92 33.90
CA THR A 738 0.35 25.86 34.20
C THR A 738 0.10 25.93 35.70
N LEU A 739 -0.94 26.63 36.14
CA LEU A 739 -1.30 26.68 37.56
C LEU A 739 -2.10 25.44 37.97
N ARG A 740 -1.95 24.98 39.21
CA ARG A 740 -2.72 23.88 39.79
C ARG A 740 -3.14 24.23 41.22
N MET A 741 -4.38 23.90 41.57
CA MET A 741 -4.83 24.02 42.97
C MET A 741 -4.09 23.02 43.84
N LYS A 742 -3.57 23.51 44.98
CA LYS A 742 -2.94 22.66 46.00
C LYS A 742 -3.82 21.44 46.24
N THR A 743 -3.21 20.27 46.09
CA THR A 743 -3.81 18.99 46.43
C THR A 743 -3.80 18.82 47.95
N ALA A 744 -4.84 18.19 48.53
CA ALA A 744 -4.84 17.83 49.96
C ALA A 744 -3.44 17.36 50.41
N ASP A 745 -2.93 17.95 51.49
CA ASP A 745 -1.56 17.73 51.95
C ASP A 745 -1.22 16.24 51.90
N VAL A 746 -0.20 15.88 51.11
CA VAL A 746 0.35 14.54 51.11
C VAL A 746 0.93 14.34 52.52
N VAL A 747 0.17 13.65 53.38
CA VAL A 747 0.53 13.37 54.78
C VAL A 747 1.88 12.66 54.91
N ASP A 748 2.38 12.10 53.80
CA ASP A 748 3.59 11.30 53.70
C ASP A 748 4.68 11.95 52.82
N ASP A 749 4.70 13.28 52.62
CA ASP A 749 5.82 13.95 51.92
C ASP A 749 7.13 13.78 52.69
N GLY A 750 8.16 13.27 52.02
CA GLY A 750 9.44 12.90 52.65
C GLY A 750 9.42 11.65 53.55
N VAL A 751 8.31 10.89 53.63
CA VAL A 751 8.23 9.65 54.40
C VAL A 751 8.81 8.47 53.61
N THR A 752 9.59 7.61 54.25
CA THR A 752 10.13 6.39 53.62
C THR A 752 8.99 5.40 53.36
N TYR A 753 8.96 4.75 52.19
CA TYR A 753 7.97 3.73 51.86
C TYR A 753 8.60 2.34 51.87
N THR A 754 7.82 1.37 52.31
CA THR A 754 8.15 -0.04 52.14
C THR A 754 7.61 -0.50 50.79
N PHE A 755 8.51 -0.86 49.88
CA PHE A 755 8.17 -1.43 48.57
C PHE A 755 8.06 -2.94 48.67
N MET A 756 6.95 -3.50 48.22
CA MET A 756 6.68 -4.94 48.30
C MET A 756 6.34 -5.53 46.94
N LYS A 757 6.97 -6.66 46.63
CA LYS A 757 6.60 -7.53 45.52
C LYS A 757 5.82 -8.72 46.09
N GLY A 758 4.49 -8.65 46.03
CA GLY A 758 3.64 -9.62 46.74
C GLY A 758 3.83 -9.51 48.27
N GLN A 759 4.40 -10.55 48.90
CA GLN A 759 4.74 -10.53 50.34
C GLN A 759 6.23 -10.25 50.62
N GLU A 760 7.05 -10.12 49.57
CA GLU A 760 8.49 -9.88 49.70
C GLU A 760 8.76 -8.37 49.77
N THR A 761 9.47 -7.92 50.80
CA THR A 761 9.95 -6.54 50.90
C THR A 761 11.20 -6.36 50.04
N LEU A 762 11.18 -5.35 49.18
CA LEU A 762 12.33 -5.03 48.33
C LEU A 762 13.40 -4.26 49.11
N PHE A 763 14.68 -4.54 48.83
CA PHE A 763 15.86 -3.81 49.29
C PHE A 763 16.00 -2.41 48.64
N ALA A 764 14.97 -1.58 48.74
CA ALA A 764 15.00 -0.21 48.25
C ALA A 764 15.90 0.69 49.13
N LYS A 765 16.74 1.52 48.52
CA LYS A 765 17.61 2.51 49.17
C LYS A 765 17.11 3.93 48.87
N GLU A 766 17.52 4.91 49.68
CA GLU A 766 17.08 6.31 49.50
C GLU A 766 17.89 7.10 48.46
N ASP A 767 19.00 6.54 47.95
CA ASP A 767 19.90 7.21 46.99
C ASP A 767 20.43 6.20 45.95
N ILE A 768 20.88 6.72 44.80
CA ILE A 768 21.32 5.96 43.62
C ILE A 768 22.77 5.47 43.70
N ALA A 769 23.54 5.93 44.69
CA ALA A 769 24.96 5.60 44.84
C ALA A 769 25.15 4.09 45.00
N ILE A 770 25.97 3.50 44.12
CA ILE A 770 26.21 2.05 44.09
C ILE A 770 26.82 1.50 45.39
N SER A 771 27.50 2.35 46.17
CA SER A 771 28.04 2.02 47.49
C SER A 771 26.97 1.68 48.55
N LEU A 772 25.72 2.06 48.32
CA LEU A 772 24.59 1.80 49.21
C LEU A 772 23.99 0.40 49.04
N PHE A 773 24.33 -0.31 47.97
CA PHE A 773 23.82 -1.63 47.65
C PHE A 773 24.86 -2.71 47.97
N GLN A 774 24.60 -3.52 49.00
CA GLN A 774 25.43 -4.67 49.27
C GLN A 774 25.22 -5.76 48.20
N PRO A 775 26.20 -6.63 47.91
CA PRO A 775 26.04 -7.66 46.88
C PRO A 775 24.80 -8.55 47.03
N ALA A 776 24.34 -8.81 48.25
CA ALA A 776 23.12 -9.58 48.54
C ALA A 776 21.81 -8.81 48.29
N GLU A 777 21.87 -7.50 48.13
CA GLU A 777 20.73 -6.58 47.91
C GLU A 777 20.56 -6.23 46.42
N ILE A 778 21.44 -6.75 45.55
CA ILE A 778 21.40 -6.53 44.11
C ILE A 778 20.65 -7.70 43.45
N TYR A 779 19.54 -7.39 42.80
CA TYR A 779 18.70 -8.37 42.12
C TYR A 779 19.36 -8.87 40.84
N GLN A 780 19.33 -10.18 40.63
CA GLN A 780 19.87 -10.79 39.41
C GLN A 780 18.85 -10.67 38.28
N LEU A 781 19.24 -10.05 37.16
CA LEU A 781 18.35 -9.78 36.03
C LEU A 781 18.88 -10.44 34.75
N PRO A 782 18.50 -11.72 34.49
CA PRO A 782 18.89 -12.44 33.28
C PRO A 782 18.08 -11.97 32.08
N VAL A 783 18.54 -10.90 31.43
CA VAL A 783 17.82 -10.24 30.32
C VAL A 783 18.67 -10.03 29.07
N LEU A 784 19.97 -10.33 29.14
CA LEU A 784 20.88 -10.11 28.03
C LEU A 784 20.92 -11.30 27.07
N LYS A 785 21.11 -11.01 25.77
CA LYS A 785 21.29 -12.01 24.72
C LYS A 785 22.40 -11.57 23.75
N THR A 786 23.18 -12.51 23.22
CA THR A 786 24.13 -12.24 22.14
C THR A 786 23.39 -12.11 20.81
N MET A 787 23.65 -11.04 20.06
CA MET A 787 23.06 -10.75 18.76
C MET A 787 24.11 -10.14 17.83
N ASP A 788 24.05 -10.47 16.54
CA ASP A 788 24.95 -9.87 15.55
C ASP A 788 24.46 -8.48 15.15
N ASN A 789 25.38 -7.52 15.10
CA ASN A 789 25.10 -6.23 14.50
C ASN A 789 25.15 -6.30 12.96
N GLN A 790 24.73 -5.23 12.27
CA GLN A 790 24.70 -5.15 10.80
C GLN A 790 26.08 -5.31 10.12
N HIS A 791 27.16 -5.35 10.90
CA HIS A 791 28.55 -5.52 10.45
C HIS A 791 29.19 -6.83 10.94
N GLY A 792 28.41 -7.77 11.48
CA GLY A 792 28.88 -9.10 11.91
C GLY A 792 29.70 -9.11 13.21
N SER A 793 29.65 -8.05 14.02
CA SER A 793 30.20 -8.06 15.37
C SER A 793 29.15 -8.51 16.38
N GLU A 794 29.51 -9.43 17.27
CA GLU A 794 28.65 -9.89 18.35
C GLU A 794 28.45 -8.78 19.40
N LEU A 795 27.19 -8.45 19.68
CA LEU A 795 26.77 -7.54 20.74
C LEU A 795 25.99 -8.31 21.81
N CYS A 796 26.23 -8.01 23.08
CA CYS A 796 25.44 -8.53 24.19
C CYS A 796 24.64 -7.40 24.86
N GLN A 797 23.33 -7.38 24.61
CA GLN A 797 22.42 -6.31 25.03
C GLN A 797 21.06 -6.88 25.48
N ILE A 798 20.18 -6.01 25.99
CA ILE A 798 18.87 -6.40 26.53
C ILE A 798 17.96 -6.90 25.40
N ASP A 799 17.32 -8.05 25.61
CA ASP A 799 16.46 -8.72 24.63
C ASP A 799 14.97 -8.52 24.94
N GLY A 800 14.29 -7.76 24.08
CA GLY A 800 12.87 -7.43 24.18
C GLY A 800 12.56 -6.35 25.23
N GLN A 801 11.41 -6.48 25.90
CA GLN A 801 10.97 -5.60 26.99
C GLN A 801 10.63 -6.41 28.26
N PRO A 802 11.60 -7.16 28.84
CA PRO A 802 11.35 -7.95 30.04
C PRO A 802 10.94 -7.07 31.22
N ALA A 803 10.03 -7.59 32.05
CA ALA A 803 9.66 -6.97 33.31
C ALA A 803 10.82 -7.09 34.32
N LEU A 804 11.04 -6.04 35.10
CA LEU A 804 12.04 -5.99 36.17
C LEU A 804 11.69 -6.95 37.33
N PHE A 805 10.39 -7.17 37.55
CA PHE A 805 9.85 -8.08 38.56
C PHE A 805 8.78 -8.98 37.94
N ASP A 806 8.63 -10.18 38.48
CA ASP A 806 7.66 -11.20 38.08
C ASP A 806 6.23 -10.95 38.61
N ALA A 807 6.05 -9.94 39.46
CA ALA A 807 4.76 -9.49 39.98
C ALA A 807 4.74 -7.97 40.18
N SER A 808 3.55 -7.38 40.25
CA SER A 808 3.38 -5.94 40.52
C SER A 808 3.93 -5.56 41.89
N VAL A 809 4.74 -4.49 41.91
CA VAL A 809 5.24 -3.89 43.15
C VAL A 809 4.22 -2.88 43.68
N THR A 810 3.92 -2.97 44.96
CA THR A 810 3.14 -1.97 45.69
C THR A 810 4.03 -1.26 46.71
N ALA A 811 3.62 -0.08 47.15
CA ALA A 811 4.33 0.69 48.15
C ALA A 811 3.39 1.10 49.28
N SER A 812 3.83 0.95 50.52
CA SER A 812 3.05 1.35 51.70
C SER A 812 3.88 2.31 52.55
N SER A 813 3.25 3.37 53.06
CA SER A 813 3.90 4.31 53.96
C SER A 813 4.42 3.58 55.21
N THR A 814 5.62 3.95 55.66
CA THR A 814 6.15 3.48 56.95
C THR A 814 5.59 4.25 58.15
N LEU A 815 4.83 5.33 57.90
CA LEU A 815 4.18 6.11 58.95
C LEU A 815 3.04 5.32 59.59
N ALA A 816 3.13 5.14 60.91
CA ALA A 816 2.15 4.38 61.68
C ALA A 816 0.75 5.01 61.58
N GLY A 817 -0.24 4.25 61.09
CA GLY A 817 -1.63 4.69 60.93
C GLY A 817 -1.94 5.40 59.60
N SER A 818 -1.00 5.46 58.65
CA SER A 818 -1.25 6.03 57.32
C SER A 818 -2.31 5.23 56.55
N ALA A 819 -3.19 5.94 55.84
CA ALA A 819 -4.15 5.36 54.91
C ALA A 819 -3.51 4.98 53.55
N ASN A 820 -2.25 5.37 53.31
CA ASN A 820 -1.51 5.16 52.07
C ASN A 820 -0.81 3.79 52.08
N VAL A 821 -1.61 2.74 51.98
CA VAL A 821 -1.17 1.34 51.96
C VAL A 821 -1.41 0.75 50.57
N ASN A 822 -0.47 -0.10 50.11
CA ASN A 822 -0.53 -0.81 48.83
C ASN A 822 -0.77 0.11 47.61
N LEU A 823 -0.10 1.26 47.58
CA LEU A 823 -0.14 2.16 46.45
C LEU A 823 0.56 1.55 45.22
N PRO A 824 0.10 1.85 44.00
CA PRO A 824 0.80 1.45 42.77
C PRO A 824 2.18 2.10 42.71
N VAL A 825 3.14 1.42 42.08
CA VAL A 825 4.51 1.92 41.91
C VAL A 825 4.81 2.17 40.44
N VAL A 826 5.41 3.31 40.15
CA VAL A 826 5.99 3.62 38.85
C VAL A 826 7.51 3.54 38.91
N TYR A 827 8.11 3.19 37.76
CA TYR A 827 9.53 2.91 37.65
C TYR A 827 10.24 3.96 36.79
N SER A 828 11.53 4.20 37.06
CA SER A 828 12.37 5.05 36.23
C SER A 828 13.83 4.59 36.25
N LEU A 829 14.52 4.79 35.13
CA LEU A 829 15.96 4.57 35.07
C LEU A 829 16.67 5.65 35.89
N ALA A 830 17.49 5.26 36.86
CA ALA A 830 18.13 6.20 37.79
C ALA A 830 19.65 6.29 37.62
N ALA A 831 20.33 5.16 37.45
CA ALA A 831 21.76 5.14 37.17
C ALA A 831 22.17 3.84 36.47
N ILE A 832 23.27 3.89 35.71
CA ILE A 832 23.91 2.73 35.11
C ILE A 832 25.36 2.74 35.55
N TYR A 833 25.83 1.61 36.06
CA TYR A 833 27.21 1.41 36.49
C TYR A 833 27.85 0.30 35.66
N ASP A 834 29.10 0.54 35.26
CA ASP A 834 29.93 -0.51 34.67
C ASP A 834 30.34 -1.57 35.73
N PRO A 835 30.94 -2.69 35.33
CA PRO A 835 31.40 -3.72 36.28
C PRO A 835 32.43 -3.21 37.30
N GLN A 836 33.10 -2.09 37.01
CA GLN A 836 34.06 -1.41 37.89
C GLN A 836 33.39 -0.38 38.81
N ASN A 837 32.06 -0.26 38.79
CA ASN A 837 31.24 0.67 39.56
C ASN A 837 31.38 2.15 39.15
N ASN A 838 31.88 2.46 37.95
CA ASN A 838 31.84 3.82 37.42
C ASN A 838 30.48 4.12 36.78
N THR A 839 30.02 5.37 36.91
CA THR A 839 28.77 5.82 36.29
C THR A 839 28.90 5.89 34.77
N ARG A 840 27.88 5.38 34.06
CA ARG A 840 27.81 5.32 32.59
C ARG A 840 26.61 6.09 32.07
N GLY A 841 26.65 7.41 32.23
CA GLY A 841 25.60 8.32 31.75
C GLY A 841 25.41 8.28 30.23
N ASP A 842 26.46 7.93 29.48
CA ASP A 842 26.42 7.74 28.02
C ASP A 842 25.42 6.66 27.55
N LEU A 843 25.09 5.70 28.42
CA LEU A 843 24.16 4.61 28.11
C LEU A 843 22.67 4.98 28.28
N TRP A 844 22.35 6.19 28.75
CA TRP A 844 20.96 6.65 28.90
C TRP A 844 20.21 6.81 27.56
N ASN A 845 20.95 6.99 26.47
CA ASN A 845 20.42 7.03 25.11
C ASN A 845 20.14 5.62 24.53
N TYR A 846 20.60 4.57 25.21
CA TYR A 846 20.54 3.19 24.75
C TYR A 846 19.64 2.32 25.60
N ILE A 847 19.57 2.53 26.92
CA ILE A 847 18.73 1.76 27.83
C ILE A 847 17.55 2.62 28.31
N GLU A 848 16.38 2.00 28.47
CA GLU A 848 15.23 2.62 29.10
C GLU A 848 14.54 1.70 30.08
N VAL A 849 13.84 2.32 31.03
CA VAL A 849 12.91 1.66 31.95
C VAL A 849 11.56 2.36 31.81
N SER A 850 10.53 1.59 31.45
CA SER A 850 9.17 2.10 31.31
C SER A 850 8.54 2.37 32.68
N THR A 851 7.54 3.24 32.75
CA THR A 851 6.79 3.51 33.99
C THR A 851 6.03 2.29 34.52
N ALA A 852 5.84 1.26 33.70
CA ALA A 852 5.25 -0.02 34.08
C ALA A 852 6.28 -1.04 34.62
N GLY A 853 7.58 -0.71 34.62
CA GLY A 853 8.64 -1.56 35.18
C GLY A 853 9.21 -2.57 34.19
N GLN A 854 9.27 -2.23 32.90
CA GLN A 854 9.96 -3.02 31.88
C GLN A 854 11.28 -2.35 31.52
N ILE A 855 12.32 -3.15 31.26
CA ILE A 855 13.62 -2.65 30.79
C ILE A 855 13.83 -3.04 29.33
N SER A 856 14.35 -2.13 28.50
CA SER A 856 14.55 -2.36 27.07
C SER A 856 15.69 -1.54 26.49
N MET A 857 16.07 -1.86 25.24
CA MET A 857 16.98 -1.05 24.45
C MET A 857 16.19 -0.01 23.63
N LYS A 858 16.53 1.28 23.76
CA LYS A 858 16.11 2.36 22.85
C LYS A 858 16.81 2.24 21.49
N ASN A 859 18.09 1.89 21.51
CA ASN A 859 18.97 1.74 20.36
C ASN A 859 19.94 0.59 20.58
N ASN A 860 20.38 -0.07 19.50
CA ASN A 860 21.43 -1.09 19.59
C ASN A 860 22.77 -0.48 20.02
N LEU A 861 23.56 -1.22 20.79
CA LEU A 861 24.93 -0.81 21.13
C LEU A 861 25.77 -0.60 19.87
N THR A 862 26.60 0.43 19.88
CA THR A 862 27.48 0.81 18.76
C THR A 862 28.94 0.54 19.13
N PRO A 863 29.63 -0.42 18.49
CA PRO A 863 31.06 -0.67 18.73
C PRO A 863 31.89 0.60 18.50
N GLY A 864 32.76 0.93 19.45
CA GLY A 864 33.63 2.12 19.40
C GLY A 864 33.06 3.38 20.07
N VAL A 865 31.75 3.42 20.34
CA VAL A 865 31.09 4.47 21.13
C VAL A 865 30.62 3.93 22.49
N THR A 866 30.06 2.72 22.48
CA THR A 866 29.54 2.00 23.65
C THR A 866 30.22 0.63 23.80
N PRO A 867 30.22 0.00 24.98
CA PRO A 867 30.71 -1.37 25.15
C PRO A 867 29.97 -2.35 24.23
N VAL A 868 30.66 -3.41 23.81
CA VAL A 868 30.06 -4.50 23.01
C VAL A 868 29.25 -5.49 23.86
N SER A 869 29.34 -5.39 25.20
CA SER A 869 28.60 -6.24 26.13
C SER A 869 28.17 -5.43 27.36
N LEU A 870 26.89 -5.58 27.73
CA LEU A 870 26.34 -5.08 29.01
C LEU A 870 26.43 -6.11 30.14
N GLU A 871 27.06 -7.26 29.89
CA GLU A 871 27.24 -8.28 30.93
C GLU A 871 28.06 -7.74 32.10
N GLY A 872 27.52 -7.88 33.31
CA GLY A 872 28.14 -7.36 34.53
C GLY A 872 27.83 -5.91 34.86
N TYR A 873 27.08 -5.21 34.01
CA TYR A 873 26.60 -3.87 34.30
C TYR A 873 25.51 -3.91 35.37
N LYS A 874 25.41 -2.84 36.15
CA LYS A 874 24.39 -2.69 37.18
C LYS A 874 23.48 -1.53 36.81
N VAL A 875 22.18 -1.76 36.86
CA VAL A 875 21.16 -0.76 36.59
C VAL A 875 20.41 -0.45 37.86
N VAL A 876 20.48 0.80 38.31
CA VAL A 876 19.69 1.29 39.43
C VAL A 876 18.39 1.85 38.89
N VAL A 877 17.28 1.36 39.43
CA VAL A 877 15.91 1.74 39.05
C VAL A 877 15.24 2.41 40.22
N GLY A 878 14.67 3.59 39.97
CA GLY A 878 13.81 4.29 40.91
C GLY A 878 12.41 3.68 40.96
N LEU A 879 11.90 3.52 42.17
CA LEU A 879 10.56 3.09 42.52
C LEU A 879 9.87 4.25 43.21
N GLN A 880 8.74 4.69 42.67
CA GLN A 880 7.96 5.79 43.22
C GLN A 880 6.53 5.34 43.43
N ALA A 881 6.02 5.42 44.66
CA ALA A 881 4.60 5.21 44.91
C ALA A 881 3.81 6.33 44.22
N ARG A 882 2.85 5.99 43.36
CA ARG A 882 2.07 6.96 42.60
C ARG A 882 0.60 6.58 42.54
N LYS A 883 -0.27 7.52 42.90
CA LYS A 883 -1.74 7.38 42.78
C LYS A 883 -2.33 8.71 42.31
N ASN A 884 -3.24 8.67 41.34
CA ASN A 884 -3.91 9.86 40.78
C ASN A 884 -2.94 10.97 40.30
N GLY A 885 -1.78 10.61 39.76
CA GLY A 885 -0.79 11.56 39.24
C GLY A 885 0.11 12.22 40.31
N GLN A 886 -0.03 11.85 41.58
CA GLN A 886 0.84 12.32 42.67
C GLN A 886 1.83 11.25 43.10
N ASP A 887 3.05 11.70 43.40
CA ASP A 887 4.10 10.90 44.01
C ASP A 887 3.94 10.91 45.54
N PHE A 888 3.99 9.74 46.15
CA PHE A 888 3.86 9.55 47.59
C PHE A 888 5.20 9.05 48.16
N GLY A 889 5.66 9.67 49.24
CA GLY A 889 6.88 9.30 49.93
C GLY A 889 8.18 9.47 49.13
N LYS A 890 9.29 9.17 49.81
CA LYS A 890 10.62 9.15 49.20
C LYS A 890 10.69 8.08 48.11
N ARG A 891 11.38 8.43 47.02
CA ARG A 891 11.75 7.47 45.98
C ARG A 891 12.67 6.40 46.57
N GLY A 892 12.32 5.14 46.34
CA GLY A 892 13.18 4.00 46.64
C GLY A 892 14.01 3.64 45.41
N TYR A 893 15.24 3.18 45.60
CA TYR A 893 16.10 2.74 44.52
C TYR A 893 16.47 1.28 44.72
N VAL A 894 16.30 0.47 43.69
CA VAL A 894 16.73 -0.94 43.66
C VAL A 894 17.78 -1.12 42.59
N CYS A 895 18.73 -2.03 42.84
CA CYS A 895 19.82 -2.29 41.92
C CYS A 895 19.66 -3.66 41.27
N PHE A 896 19.81 -3.73 39.96
CA PHE A 896 19.79 -4.96 39.18
C PHE A 896 21.14 -5.22 38.55
N TYR A 897 21.63 -6.45 38.67
CA TYR A 897 22.81 -6.94 37.97
C TYR A 897 22.40 -7.58 36.65
N LEU A 898 22.84 -7.01 35.53
CA LEU A 898 22.54 -7.51 34.20
C LEU A 898 23.42 -8.71 33.88
N GLN A 899 22.76 -9.81 33.53
CA GLN A 899 23.43 -11.05 33.11
C GLN A 899 22.74 -11.65 31.89
N LYS A 900 23.44 -12.56 31.22
CA LYS A 900 22.89 -13.33 30.10
C LYS A 900 21.75 -14.24 30.58
N LYS A 901 20.72 -14.33 29.74
CA LYS A 901 19.64 -15.31 29.88
C LYS A 901 20.16 -16.73 29.84
#